data_AF-A0A838BS94-F1
#
_entry.id   AF-A0A838BS94-F1
#
_cell.length_a   1.000
_cell.length_b   1.000
_cell.length_c   1.000
_cell.angle_alpha   90.00
_cell.angle_beta   90.00
_cell.angle_gamma   90.00
#
_symmetry.space_group_name_H-M   'P 1'
#
loop_
_entity.id
_entity.type
_entity.pdbx_description
1 polymer ?
#
loop_
_entity_poly.entity_id
_entity_poly.type
_entity_poly.pdbx_seq_one_letter_code
_entity_poly.pdbx_strand_id
1 'polypeptide(L)'
;MPEIFEWEGITQPSYWGNQILAPNGQAAMSQIVATGANTVTIIPNFFQTDRLSYEIGLRLGDPTNIWDDESDTFERVKLSILSAKEKGLKVVLKPHLETVDRVWRAEIKPGGEATPGSGQFLKANEWFASYKTMMVEYARAAQAGGAEMLCIGTEMDSMINPLGVCSDGKTYTQKWEEIIAAVRAVYSGKITYAATYWTVKDVGFWDKVDYIGVDAYWAMTPKHAENDSTPYTTNVDQMVDALTKPHFNPWVRDNLHGGKSIVEWYKALSEQYGKKVIFTEVGYRSLDGSTVDPGVFGGRENDPPDFQEQVDAYTALFKVMENYGGQWLAGSLLWSYYSFANPMDPQSAGGANVPWTDYTTQHKPANAIVTANYSSPAYEMGLVWNGTASADKLDGGYHNDTLNGAGGNDALWGGAGHDRLNGGDGNDILTGGIGDDVLDGGAGDQDKAVFSGRRADYSVTKNQDGSFTFLDVRAGGDGRDIVSGVEAFQFSDGIVLSGNLNPSTDGGTGTDGGTGTNGLILIGTKKADKLVGGAKNDMLYGKLGKDVLAGGSGQDVFVFDTKPNVKTNVDKIVDFNVADDSIYLENKYFKVGSGTSSKPKQMASKSFYKGVKAHDADDRVIYDSKKGVLYYDPDGTGSAAQIKIATLSPKLKMTNKDFFVI
;
A
#
# COMPACT_ATOMS: atom_id res chain seq x y z
N MET A 1 -2.54 -7.60 18.70
CA MET A 1 -3.43 -6.44 18.50
C MET A 1 -3.11 -5.88 17.13
N PRO A 2 -4.05 -5.30 16.37
CA PRO A 2 -3.73 -4.72 15.07
C PRO A 2 -2.69 -3.61 15.27
N GLU A 3 -1.62 -3.62 14.47
CA GLU A 3 -0.62 -2.55 14.41
C GLU A 3 -1.26 -1.34 13.71
N ILE A 4 -0.96 -0.10 14.14
CA ILE A 4 -1.47 1.11 13.47
C ILE A 4 -0.79 1.25 12.12
N PHE A 5 0.54 1.08 12.13
CA PHE A 5 1.39 1.14 10.94
C PHE A 5 2.21 -0.13 10.75
N GLU A 6 2.54 -0.43 9.49
CA GLU A 6 3.44 -1.53 9.17
C GLU A 6 4.83 -1.33 9.81
N TRP A 7 5.27 -0.08 10.00
CA TRP A 7 6.56 0.25 10.59
C TRP A 7 6.41 1.19 11.78
N GLU A 8 6.45 0.64 12.98
CA GLU A 8 6.48 1.38 14.25
C GLU A 8 7.86 1.18 14.85
N GLY A 9 8.82 1.96 14.35
CA GLY A 9 10.24 1.70 14.51
C GLY A 9 10.96 2.69 15.40
N ILE A 10 11.96 2.20 16.13
CA ILE A 10 12.96 3.05 16.79
C ILE A 10 14.33 2.70 16.23
N THR A 11 15.10 3.73 15.89
CA THR A 11 16.45 3.56 15.33
C THR A 11 17.48 3.39 16.43
N GLN A 12 18.28 2.32 16.34
CA GLN A 12 19.39 2.04 17.22
C GLN A 12 20.72 2.04 16.43
N PRO A 13 21.45 3.17 16.40
CA PRO A 13 22.74 3.23 15.74
C PRO A 13 23.82 2.44 16.47
N SER A 14 24.73 1.90 15.66
CA SER A 14 25.99 1.26 16.07
C SER A 14 27.14 2.17 15.64
N TYR A 15 27.45 3.16 16.46
CA TYR A 15 28.49 4.15 16.17
C TYR A 15 29.90 3.56 16.26
N TRP A 16 30.05 2.46 17.00
CA TRP A 16 31.29 1.72 17.19
C TRP A 16 31.07 0.23 16.96
N GLY A 17 32.14 -0.51 16.65
CA GLY A 17 32.05 -1.95 16.43
C GLY A 17 31.47 -2.68 17.63
N ASN A 18 30.57 -3.64 17.35
CA ASN A 18 29.95 -4.56 18.31
C ASN A 18 28.97 -3.91 19.32
N GLN A 19 28.56 -2.65 19.11
CA GLN A 19 27.80 -1.91 20.11
C GLN A 19 26.41 -2.50 20.39
N ILE A 20 25.70 -2.97 19.36
CA ILE A 20 24.36 -3.57 19.48
C ILE A 20 24.38 -4.89 20.28
N LEU A 21 25.42 -5.71 20.07
CA LEU A 21 25.58 -7.02 20.69
C LEU A 21 26.12 -6.93 22.13
N ALA A 22 26.74 -5.80 22.50
CA ALA A 22 27.21 -5.57 23.85
C ALA A 22 26.04 -5.51 24.85
N PRO A 23 26.27 -5.77 26.16
CA PRO A 23 25.22 -5.73 27.18
C PRO A 23 24.42 -4.41 27.19
N ASN A 24 25.11 -3.28 26.96
CA ASN A 24 24.50 -1.96 26.84
C ASN A 24 23.57 -1.83 25.62
N GLY A 25 23.98 -2.34 24.46
CA GLY A 25 23.13 -2.39 23.27
C GLY A 25 21.92 -3.30 23.46
N GLN A 26 22.09 -4.44 24.15
CA GLN A 26 20.99 -5.35 24.48
C GLN A 26 20.00 -4.75 25.49
N ALA A 27 20.48 -3.92 26.42
CA ALA A 27 19.64 -3.17 27.34
C ALA A 27 18.80 -2.13 26.59
N ALA A 28 19.42 -1.35 25.70
CA ALA A 28 18.72 -0.39 24.83
C ALA A 28 17.67 -1.09 23.95
N MET A 29 18.03 -2.20 23.31
CA MET A 29 17.11 -3.01 22.50
C MET A 29 15.90 -3.50 23.32
N SER A 30 16.12 -3.88 24.59
CA SER A 30 15.02 -4.30 25.47
C SER A 30 14.12 -3.13 25.88
N GLN A 31 14.66 -1.90 25.96
CA GLN A 31 13.85 -0.70 26.14
C GLN A 31 13.03 -0.37 24.90
N ILE A 32 13.56 -0.58 23.69
CA ILE A 32 12.80 -0.43 22.44
C ILE A 32 11.58 -1.37 22.47
N VAL A 33 11.78 -2.65 22.77
CA VAL A 33 10.66 -3.62 22.90
C VAL A 33 9.64 -3.15 23.95
N ALA A 34 10.09 -2.58 25.06
CA ALA A 34 9.21 -2.09 26.12
C ALA A 34 8.34 -0.88 25.72
N THR A 35 8.68 -0.17 24.63
CA THR A 35 7.81 0.89 24.09
C THR A 35 6.59 0.36 23.33
N GLY A 36 6.60 -0.92 22.95
CA GLY A 36 5.61 -1.50 22.03
C GLY A 36 6.02 -1.43 20.56
N ALA A 37 7.15 -0.79 20.22
CA ALA A 37 7.69 -0.77 18.86
C ALA A 37 7.76 -2.17 18.25
N ASN A 38 7.28 -2.31 17.01
CA ASN A 38 7.33 -3.58 16.26
C ASN A 38 8.61 -3.73 15.43
N THR A 39 9.38 -2.65 15.28
CA THR A 39 10.55 -2.58 14.41
C THR A 39 11.74 -1.93 15.11
N VAL A 40 12.95 -2.38 14.79
CA VAL A 40 14.19 -1.65 15.06
C VAL A 40 14.95 -1.37 13.77
N THR A 41 15.45 -0.15 13.63
CA THR A 41 16.40 0.19 12.57
C THR A 41 17.82 0.06 13.11
N ILE A 42 18.63 -0.80 12.50
CA ILE A 42 20.04 -0.98 12.86
C ILE A 42 20.90 -0.21 11.85
N ILE A 43 21.74 0.70 12.37
CA ILE A 43 22.64 1.52 11.54
C ILE A 43 24.09 1.16 11.82
N PRO A 44 24.71 0.35 10.95
CA PRO A 44 26.16 0.24 10.89
C PRO A 44 26.76 1.38 10.05
N ASN A 45 27.95 1.84 10.42
CA ASN A 45 28.68 2.84 9.66
C ASN A 45 29.75 2.23 8.75
N PHE A 46 29.96 2.85 7.60
CA PHE A 46 31.09 2.65 6.71
C PHE A 46 31.57 4.00 6.18
N PHE A 47 32.80 4.07 5.66
CA PHE A 47 33.51 5.33 5.54
C PHE A 47 34.12 5.55 4.18
N GLN A 48 34.22 6.84 3.83
CA GLN A 48 35.22 7.38 2.92
C GLN A 48 36.10 8.40 3.69
N THR A 49 37.30 8.69 3.20
CA THR A 49 38.23 9.56 3.95
C THR A 49 37.71 10.99 4.10
N ASP A 50 37.26 11.59 3.01
CA ASP A 50 36.73 12.94 2.97
C ASP A 50 35.63 13.07 1.91
N ARG A 51 35.05 14.26 1.78
CA ARG A 51 34.03 14.52 0.75
C ARG A 51 34.50 14.39 -0.70
N LEU A 52 35.81 14.39 -0.98
CA LEU A 52 36.37 14.25 -2.34
C LEU A 52 36.74 12.80 -2.67
N SER A 53 36.73 11.92 -1.67
CA SER A 53 37.10 10.52 -1.81
C SER A 53 36.06 9.74 -2.60
N TYR A 54 36.51 8.66 -3.24
CA TYR A 54 35.68 7.72 -4.01
C TYR A 54 35.94 6.26 -3.63
N GLU A 55 36.87 6.03 -2.72
CA GLU A 55 37.12 4.74 -2.09
C GLU A 55 36.33 4.66 -0.79
N ILE A 56 35.56 3.59 -0.66
CA ILE A 56 34.62 3.38 0.43
C ILE A 56 34.91 2.01 1.06
N GLY A 57 34.94 1.96 2.40
CA GLY A 57 35.21 0.72 3.11
C GLY A 57 34.81 0.77 4.59
N LEU A 58 35.01 -0.36 5.27
CA LEU A 58 34.85 -0.44 6.72
C LEU A 58 36.07 0.19 7.41
N ARG A 59 35.84 0.89 8.51
CA ARG A 59 36.90 1.43 9.36
C ARG A 59 37.03 0.58 10.62
N LEU A 60 37.76 -0.52 10.46
CA LEU A 60 38.07 -1.46 11.53
C LEU A 60 39.40 -1.07 12.20
N GLY A 61 39.40 -1.02 13.52
CA GLY A 61 40.55 -0.78 14.38
C GLY A 61 41.30 -2.07 14.74
N ASP A 62 42.00 -2.06 15.87
CA ASP A 62 42.73 -3.23 16.35
C ASP A 62 41.73 -4.34 16.74
N PRO A 63 41.85 -5.57 16.19
CA PRO A 63 40.94 -6.67 16.54
C PRO A 63 40.98 -7.07 18.02
N THR A 64 41.96 -6.61 18.80
CA THR A 64 42.06 -6.82 20.25
C THR A 64 41.41 -5.71 21.08
N ASN A 65 41.05 -4.57 20.47
CA ASN A 65 40.33 -3.47 21.09
C ASN A 65 39.13 -3.06 20.22
N ILE A 66 37.98 -3.66 20.49
CA ILE A 66 36.74 -3.43 19.73
C ILE A 66 36.25 -1.97 19.75
N TRP A 67 36.73 -1.14 20.68
CA TRP A 67 36.37 0.28 20.76
C TRP A 67 37.12 1.15 19.73
N ASP A 68 38.13 0.60 19.07
CA ASP A 68 38.84 1.26 17.97
C ASP A 68 38.13 1.06 16.62
N ASP A 69 37.14 0.16 16.55
CA ASP A 69 36.29 -0.04 15.37
C ASP A 69 35.24 1.08 15.29
N GLU A 70 35.23 1.83 14.19
CA GLU A 70 34.13 2.76 13.86
C GLU A 70 33.09 2.12 12.93
N SER A 71 33.31 0.85 12.55
CA SER A 71 32.41 0.06 11.71
C SER A 71 32.12 -1.30 12.34
N ASP A 72 30.90 -1.81 12.14
CA ASP A 72 30.62 -3.23 12.32
C ASP A 72 31.10 -4.04 11.11
N THR A 73 31.66 -5.22 11.38
CA THR A 73 31.87 -6.22 10.32
C THR A 73 30.52 -6.74 9.82
N PHE A 74 30.46 -7.22 8.58
CA PHE A 74 29.23 -7.80 8.02
C PHE A 74 28.69 -8.98 8.86
N GLU A 75 29.56 -9.75 9.50
CA GLU A 75 29.16 -10.81 10.43
C GLU A 75 28.51 -10.25 11.69
N ARG A 76 29.07 -9.18 12.29
CA ARG A 76 28.46 -8.51 13.44
C ARG A 76 27.10 -7.91 13.07
N VAL A 77 26.97 -7.30 11.90
CA VAL A 77 25.68 -6.81 11.39
C VAL A 77 24.65 -7.94 11.31
N LYS A 78 25.02 -9.07 10.71
CA LYS A 78 24.14 -10.26 10.64
C LYS A 78 23.70 -10.71 12.04
N LEU A 79 24.63 -10.80 13.00
CA LEU A 79 24.33 -11.20 14.37
C LEU A 79 23.45 -10.18 15.11
N SER A 80 23.64 -8.89 14.88
CA SER A 80 22.79 -7.83 15.44
C SER A 80 21.35 -7.95 14.93
N ILE A 81 21.16 -8.26 13.64
CA ILE A 81 19.84 -8.52 13.06
C ILE A 81 19.20 -9.74 13.75
N LEU A 82 19.91 -10.87 13.82
CA LEU A 82 19.39 -12.09 14.47
C LEU A 82 18.98 -11.83 15.93
N SER A 83 19.80 -11.08 16.67
CA SER A 83 19.53 -10.71 18.06
C SER A 83 18.26 -9.86 18.22
N ALA A 84 18.01 -8.92 17.31
CA ALA A 84 16.76 -8.15 17.29
C ALA A 84 15.54 -9.03 16.98
N LYS A 85 15.68 -9.96 16.03
CA LYS A 85 14.61 -10.90 15.67
C LYS A 85 14.25 -11.87 16.80
N GLU A 86 15.23 -12.32 17.57
CA GLU A 86 15.00 -13.13 18.78
C GLU A 86 14.14 -12.41 19.83
N LYS A 87 14.11 -11.06 19.79
CA LYS A 87 13.27 -10.22 20.63
C LYS A 87 11.90 -9.89 20.01
N GLY A 88 11.58 -10.47 18.85
CA GLY A 88 10.30 -10.31 18.17
C GLY A 88 10.18 -9.05 17.30
N LEU A 89 11.28 -8.34 17.05
CA LEU A 89 11.26 -7.13 16.22
C LEU A 89 11.49 -7.45 14.75
N LYS A 90 10.75 -6.75 13.87
CA LYS A 90 11.16 -6.55 12.47
C LYS A 90 12.43 -5.70 12.45
N VAL A 91 13.30 -5.92 11.46
CA VAL A 91 14.58 -5.22 11.34
C VAL A 91 14.68 -4.48 10.02
N VAL A 92 14.96 -3.19 10.10
CA VAL A 92 15.42 -2.37 8.98
C VAL A 92 16.93 -2.24 9.10
N LEU A 93 17.68 -2.77 8.13
CA LEU A 93 19.11 -2.48 8.04
C LEU A 93 19.30 -1.18 7.25
N LYS A 94 19.94 -0.17 7.85
CA LYS A 94 20.18 1.13 7.22
C LYS A 94 21.65 1.52 7.36
N PRO A 95 22.55 1.01 6.49
CA PRO A 95 23.96 1.35 6.56
C PRO A 95 24.21 2.82 6.24
N HIS A 96 24.99 3.52 7.08
CA HIS A 96 25.34 4.93 6.89
C HIS A 96 26.75 5.09 6.32
N LEU A 97 26.84 5.86 5.23
CA LEU A 97 28.12 6.37 4.76
C LEU A 97 28.47 7.62 5.57
N GLU A 98 29.62 7.57 6.21
CA GLU A 98 30.23 8.69 6.94
C GLU A 98 31.54 9.11 6.28
N THR A 99 31.98 10.33 6.57
CA THR A 99 33.35 10.75 6.24
C THR A 99 34.21 10.85 7.48
N VAL A 100 35.50 10.54 7.36
CA VAL A 100 36.44 10.63 8.49
C VAL A 100 36.59 12.08 8.98
N ASP A 101 36.50 13.04 8.06
CA ASP A 101 36.50 14.49 8.35
C ASP A 101 35.14 15.05 8.82
N ARG A 102 34.13 14.19 9.04
CA ARG A 102 32.79 14.54 9.56
C ARG A 102 32.02 15.54 8.70
N VAL A 103 32.31 15.57 7.40
CA VAL A 103 31.46 16.23 6.41
C VAL A 103 30.21 15.39 6.21
N TRP A 104 29.07 16.07 6.20
CA TRP A 104 27.79 15.42 5.97
C TRP A 104 27.72 14.74 4.60
N ARG A 105 27.13 13.55 4.56
CA ARG A 105 27.06 12.71 3.35
C ARG A 105 26.27 13.33 2.20
N ALA A 106 25.40 14.31 2.46
CA ALA A 106 24.73 15.09 1.42
C ALA A 106 25.70 15.98 0.62
N GLU A 107 26.86 16.31 1.18
CA GLU A 107 27.86 17.23 0.58
C GLU A 107 29.02 16.52 -0.12
N ILE A 108 28.93 15.20 -0.31
CA ILE A 108 30.00 14.44 -0.98
C ILE A 108 30.09 14.87 -2.45
N LYS A 109 31.32 14.95 -2.94
CA LYS A 109 31.64 15.40 -4.30
C LYS A 109 32.86 14.63 -4.81
N PRO A 110 32.70 13.35 -5.16
CA PRO A 110 33.83 12.47 -5.47
C PRO A 110 34.73 13.03 -6.58
N GLY A 111 36.00 13.30 -6.27
CA GLY A 111 36.97 13.90 -7.19
C GLY A 111 36.79 15.40 -7.45
N GLY A 112 35.85 16.06 -6.78
CA GLY A 112 35.48 17.45 -7.04
C GLY A 112 34.58 17.63 -8.26
N GLU A 113 34.10 18.85 -8.48
CA GLU A 113 33.25 19.18 -9.62
C GLU A 113 34.07 19.42 -10.89
N ALA A 114 33.56 18.94 -12.03
CA ALA A 114 34.14 19.23 -13.34
C ALA A 114 34.11 20.73 -13.66
N THR A 115 33.08 21.43 -13.17
CA THR A 115 32.96 22.90 -13.21
C THR A 115 32.23 23.34 -11.93
N PRO A 116 32.66 24.42 -11.25
CA PRO A 116 32.00 24.89 -10.03
C PRO A 116 30.50 25.11 -10.22
N GLY A 117 29.67 24.49 -9.36
CA GLY A 117 28.21 24.54 -9.39
C GLY A 117 27.54 23.62 -10.42
N SER A 118 28.29 22.78 -11.13
CA SER A 118 27.73 21.86 -12.13
C SER A 118 27.02 20.66 -11.52
N GLY A 119 27.37 20.26 -10.29
CA GLY A 119 26.91 19.00 -9.70
C GLY A 119 27.39 17.74 -10.43
N GLN A 120 28.35 17.87 -11.37
CA GLN A 120 28.97 16.75 -12.08
C GLN A 120 30.34 16.47 -11.50
N PHE A 121 30.53 15.27 -10.95
CA PHE A 121 31.74 14.94 -10.20
C PHE A 121 32.72 14.08 -11.01
N LEU A 122 34.00 14.44 -10.93
CA LEU A 122 35.07 13.82 -11.74
C LEU A 122 35.27 12.32 -11.45
N LYS A 123 34.88 11.86 -10.25
CA LYS A 123 35.02 10.47 -9.79
C LYS A 123 33.70 9.82 -9.39
N ALA A 124 32.57 10.32 -9.91
CA ALA A 124 31.26 9.75 -9.62
C ALA A 124 31.16 8.26 -10.01
N ASN A 125 31.72 7.87 -11.16
CA ASN A 125 31.66 6.48 -11.63
C ASN A 125 32.38 5.51 -10.68
N GLU A 126 33.58 5.87 -10.25
CA GLU A 126 34.39 5.11 -9.31
C GLU A 126 33.73 5.04 -7.93
N TRP A 127 33.16 6.16 -7.47
CA TRP A 127 32.41 6.19 -6.21
C TRP A 127 31.20 5.24 -6.25
N PHE A 128 30.38 5.28 -7.31
CA PHE A 128 29.23 4.38 -7.44
C PHE A 128 29.66 2.91 -7.49
N ALA A 129 30.81 2.60 -8.10
CA ALA A 129 31.34 1.24 -8.12
C ALA A 129 31.77 0.76 -6.72
N SER A 130 32.44 1.63 -5.95
CA SER A 130 32.83 1.33 -4.57
C SER A 130 31.60 1.21 -3.65
N TYR A 131 30.64 2.13 -3.77
CA TYR A 131 29.40 2.13 -3.01
C TYR A 131 28.55 0.88 -3.28
N LYS A 132 28.40 0.50 -4.56
CA LYS A 132 27.70 -0.72 -4.96
C LYS A 132 28.30 -1.96 -4.30
N THR A 133 29.63 -2.04 -4.22
CA THR A 133 30.32 -3.17 -3.59
C THR A 133 29.94 -3.27 -2.11
N MET A 134 29.94 -2.16 -1.38
CA MET A 134 29.52 -2.12 0.02
C MET A 134 28.05 -2.50 0.21
N MET A 135 27.14 -1.92 -0.59
CA MET A 135 25.71 -2.21 -0.47
C MET A 135 25.37 -3.68 -0.74
N VAL A 136 26.09 -4.30 -1.67
CA VAL A 136 25.92 -5.73 -1.98
C VAL A 136 26.38 -6.62 -0.81
N GLU A 137 27.44 -6.25 -0.08
CA GLU A 137 27.83 -6.96 1.14
C GLU A 137 26.83 -6.77 2.30
N TYR A 138 26.35 -5.55 2.53
CA TYR A 138 25.28 -5.31 3.51
C TYR A 138 23.99 -6.05 3.15
N ALA A 139 23.66 -6.15 1.86
CA ALA A 139 22.52 -6.92 1.39
C ALA A 139 22.65 -8.42 1.69
N ARG A 140 23.86 -8.99 1.58
CA ARG A 140 24.10 -10.38 2.01
C ARG A 140 23.96 -10.54 3.52
N ALA A 141 24.47 -9.60 4.31
CA ALA A 141 24.28 -9.61 5.76
C ALA A 141 22.80 -9.49 6.14
N ALA A 142 22.05 -8.60 5.48
CA ALA A 142 20.60 -8.44 5.63
C ALA A 142 19.85 -9.73 5.30
N GLN A 143 20.17 -10.36 4.17
CA GLN A 143 19.58 -11.63 3.75
C GLN A 143 19.85 -12.76 4.75
N ALA A 144 21.11 -12.87 5.21
CA ALA A 144 21.53 -13.92 6.12
C ALA A 144 20.99 -13.72 7.55
N GLY A 145 20.82 -12.47 7.98
CA GLY A 145 20.19 -12.14 9.27
C GLY A 145 18.66 -12.15 9.22
N GLY A 146 18.08 -12.09 8.02
CA GLY A 146 16.64 -12.06 7.80
C GLY A 146 16.02 -10.68 8.06
N ALA A 147 16.73 -9.59 7.78
CA ALA A 147 16.16 -8.24 7.88
C ALA A 147 15.00 -8.07 6.89
N GLU A 148 13.90 -7.51 7.36
CA GLU A 148 12.67 -7.30 6.59
C GLU A 148 12.83 -6.19 5.55
N MET A 149 13.67 -5.17 5.83
CA MET A 149 13.98 -4.10 4.89
C MET A 149 15.46 -3.70 4.89
N LEU A 150 15.97 -3.31 3.73
CA LEU A 150 17.28 -2.68 3.53
C LEU A 150 17.08 -1.26 2.97
N CYS A 151 17.61 -0.26 3.68
CA CYS A 151 17.78 1.08 3.16
C CYS A 151 19.11 1.16 2.39
N ILE A 152 19.05 1.40 1.08
CA ILE A 152 20.24 1.34 0.19
C ILE A 152 21.03 2.64 0.13
N GLY A 153 20.57 3.68 0.82
CA GLY A 153 21.23 4.98 0.86
C GLY A 153 20.44 5.97 1.72
N THR A 154 21.14 6.92 2.31
CA THR A 154 20.60 7.90 3.25
C THR A 154 21.17 9.28 2.93
N GLU A 155 20.31 10.27 2.69
CA GLU A 155 20.65 11.70 2.51
C GLU A 155 21.80 11.97 1.52
N MET A 156 21.88 11.20 0.43
CA MET A 156 22.96 11.37 -0.56
C MET A 156 22.61 12.41 -1.61
N ASP A 157 22.18 13.61 -1.17
CA ASP A 157 21.62 14.68 -2.00
C ASP A 157 22.44 14.95 -3.28
N SER A 158 23.75 15.08 -3.13
CA SER A 158 24.66 15.32 -4.25
C SER A 158 24.75 14.15 -5.25
N MET A 159 24.51 12.92 -4.79
CA MET A 159 24.60 11.68 -5.57
C MET A 159 23.25 11.19 -6.11
N ILE A 160 22.17 11.96 -5.91
CA ILE A 160 20.87 11.75 -6.56
C ILE A 160 20.50 12.87 -7.54
N ASN A 161 21.42 13.81 -7.78
CA ASN A 161 21.22 14.93 -8.71
C ASN A 161 20.67 14.44 -10.08
N PRO A 162 19.48 14.90 -10.51
CA PRO A 162 18.86 14.51 -11.79
C PRO A 162 19.70 14.85 -13.02
N LEU A 163 20.61 15.82 -12.92
CA LEU A 163 21.52 16.25 -13.99
C LEU A 163 22.89 15.54 -13.93
N GLY A 164 23.11 14.70 -12.91
CA GLY A 164 24.36 13.98 -12.70
C GLY A 164 24.58 12.89 -13.74
N VAL A 165 25.74 12.92 -14.39
CA VAL A 165 26.17 11.92 -15.40
C VAL A 165 27.59 11.47 -15.07
N CYS A 166 27.80 10.16 -15.04
CA CYS A 166 29.10 9.54 -14.83
C CYS A 166 29.97 9.54 -16.10
N SER A 167 31.27 9.31 -15.93
CA SER A 167 32.24 9.25 -17.03
C SER A 167 31.97 8.13 -18.05
N ASP A 168 31.15 7.13 -17.71
CA ASP A 168 30.70 6.07 -18.62
C ASP A 168 29.39 6.41 -19.36
N GLY A 169 28.90 7.65 -19.22
CA GLY A 169 27.71 8.16 -19.90
C GLY A 169 26.37 7.84 -19.23
N LYS A 170 26.38 7.13 -18.09
CA LYS A 170 25.15 6.81 -17.35
C LYS A 170 24.77 7.93 -16.39
N THR A 171 23.47 8.18 -16.25
CA THR A 171 22.96 9.12 -15.23
C THR A 171 23.13 8.55 -13.83
N TYR A 172 23.10 9.40 -12.81
CA TYR A 172 23.13 8.94 -11.41
C TYR A 172 21.91 8.03 -11.10
N THR A 173 20.74 8.32 -11.66
CA THR A 173 19.57 7.43 -11.59
C THR A 173 19.91 6.03 -12.11
N GLN A 174 20.51 5.91 -13.30
CA GLN A 174 20.91 4.60 -13.85
C GLN A 174 21.94 3.89 -12.98
N LYS A 175 22.83 4.62 -12.30
CA LYS A 175 23.77 4.03 -11.33
C LYS A 175 23.08 3.49 -10.09
N TRP A 176 22.08 4.19 -9.57
CA TRP A 176 21.23 3.69 -8.50
C TRP A 176 20.43 2.46 -8.93
N GLU A 177 19.89 2.44 -10.14
CA GLU A 177 19.23 1.23 -10.69
C GLU A 177 20.18 0.02 -10.75
N GLU A 178 21.46 0.23 -11.09
CA GLU A 178 22.47 -0.85 -11.04
C GLU A 178 22.73 -1.34 -9.61
N ILE A 179 22.77 -0.45 -8.63
CA ILE A 179 22.91 -0.83 -7.22
C ILE A 179 21.70 -1.64 -6.78
N ILE A 180 20.49 -1.17 -7.08
CA ILE A 180 19.24 -1.87 -6.75
C ILE A 180 19.22 -3.25 -7.38
N ALA A 181 19.58 -3.37 -8.67
CA ALA A 181 19.64 -4.66 -9.36
C ALA A 181 20.66 -5.62 -8.72
N ALA A 182 21.83 -5.11 -8.31
CA ALA A 182 22.85 -5.91 -7.65
C ALA A 182 22.43 -6.34 -6.23
N VAL A 183 21.79 -5.46 -5.47
CA VAL A 183 21.20 -5.78 -4.15
C VAL A 183 20.11 -6.84 -4.30
N ARG A 184 19.18 -6.67 -5.25
CA ARG A 184 18.10 -7.64 -5.53
C ARG A 184 18.61 -9.03 -5.94
N ALA A 185 19.81 -9.13 -6.50
CA ALA A 185 20.42 -10.42 -6.83
C ALA A 185 20.81 -11.24 -5.59
N VAL A 186 20.93 -10.60 -4.40
CA VAL A 186 21.37 -11.25 -3.16
C VAL A 186 20.41 -11.06 -1.98
N TYR A 187 19.39 -10.21 -2.11
CA TYR A 187 18.44 -9.88 -1.05
C TYR A 187 16.99 -9.83 -1.53
N SER A 188 16.12 -10.57 -0.85
CA SER A 188 14.70 -10.74 -1.19
C SER A 188 13.72 -9.91 -0.35
N GLY A 189 14.19 -9.23 0.71
CA GLY A 189 13.35 -8.38 1.55
C GLY A 189 13.02 -7.04 0.91
N LYS A 190 12.41 -6.12 1.66
CA LYS A 190 11.99 -4.82 1.13
C LYS A 190 13.17 -3.89 0.90
N ILE A 191 13.13 -3.03 -0.12
CA ILE A 191 14.15 -2.01 -0.36
C ILE A 191 13.51 -0.62 -0.25
N THR A 192 14.21 0.29 0.41
CA THR A 192 13.91 1.73 0.41
C THR A 192 15.19 2.54 0.22
N TYR A 193 15.03 3.83 -0.05
CA TYR A 193 16.10 4.85 -0.01
C TYR A 193 15.60 5.99 0.87
N ALA A 194 16.44 6.50 1.77
CA ALA A 194 16.13 7.57 2.70
C ALA A 194 16.58 8.92 2.11
N ALA A 195 15.65 9.66 1.49
CA ALA A 195 15.93 10.99 0.96
C ALA A 195 15.76 12.07 2.05
N THR A 196 16.49 13.18 1.96
CA THR A 196 16.14 14.37 2.75
C THR A 196 14.77 14.88 2.32
N TYR A 197 14.02 15.51 3.24
CA TYR A 197 12.66 15.96 2.95
C TYR A 197 12.53 16.98 1.81
N TRP A 198 13.63 17.62 1.38
CA TRP A 198 13.65 18.54 0.24
C TRP A 198 14.15 17.91 -1.07
N THR A 199 14.91 16.81 -1.03
CA THR A 199 15.39 16.10 -2.24
C THR A 199 14.57 14.87 -2.62
N VAL A 200 13.60 14.46 -1.79
CA VAL A 200 12.69 13.35 -2.09
C VAL A 200 12.02 13.46 -3.47
N LYS A 201 11.76 14.69 -3.93
CA LYS A 201 11.20 15.00 -5.26
C LYS A 201 12.18 14.76 -6.43
N ASP A 202 13.48 14.75 -6.14
CA ASP A 202 14.57 14.66 -7.12
C ASP A 202 15.04 13.20 -7.34
N VAL A 203 14.62 12.27 -6.47
CA VAL A 203 14.94 10.84 -6.62
C VAL A 203 14.21 10.25 -7.83
N GLY A 204 14.98 9.87 -8.85
CA GLY A 204 14.46 9.38 -10.13
C GLY A 204 14.19 7.88 -10.23
N PHE A 205 14.23 7.13 -9.12
CA PHE A 205 14.17 5.66 -9.12
C PHE A 205 13.17 5.08 -8.10
N TRP A 206 12.17 5.85 -7.67
CA TRP A 206 11.14 5.38 -6.73
C TRP A 206 10.37 4.16 -7.23
N ASP A 207 10.22 4.00 -8.54
CA ASP A 207 9.57 2.83 -9.16
C ASP A 207 10.38 1.53 -9.00
N LYS A 208 11.66 1.61 -8.62
CA LYS A 208 12.55 0.46 -8.42
C LYS A 208 12.64 -0.03 -6.97
N VAL A 209 12.04 0.69 -6.03
CA VAL A 209 12.03 0.35 -4.60
C VAL A 209 10.62 0.03 -4.11
N ASP A 210 10.50 -0.46 -2.87
CA ASP A 210 9.22 -0.87 -2.28
C ASP A 210 8.51 0.27 -1.53
N TYR A 211 9.28 1.19 -0.95
CA TYR A 211 8.77 2.37 -0.24
C TYR A 211 9.50 3.63 -0.69
N ILE A 212 8.81 4.75 -0.62
CA ILE A 212 9.42 6.07 -0.69
C ILE A 212 9.91 6.43 0.70
N GLY A 213 11.22 6.40 0.94
CA GLY A 213 11.81 6.73 2.23
C GLY A 213 12.18 8.20 2.35
N VAL A 214 11.85 8.81 3.48
CA VAL A 214 12.17 10.21 3.77
C VAL A 214 12.66 10.42 5.20
N ASP A 215 13.75 11.17 5.34
CA ASP A 215 14.21 11.71 6.60
C ASP A 215 13.45 13.05 6.85
N ALA A 216 12.47 12.95 7.73
CA ALA A 216 11.26 13.77 7.84
C ALA A 216 11.39 14.91 8.87
N TYR A 217 12.44 15.72 8.76
CA TYR A 217 12.72 16.81 9.69
C TYR A 217 12.09 18.15 9.25
N TRP A 218 10.76 18.21 9.13
CA TRP A 218 10.06 19.46 8.79
C TRP A 218 9.95 20.43 9.95
N ALA A 219 10.15 21.72 9.68
CA ALA A 219 9.80 22.77 10.63
C ALA A 219 8.29 22.72 10.95
N MET A 220 7.96 22.76 12.23
CA MET A 220 6.56 22.76 12.71
C MET A 220 6.17 24.08 13.37
N THR A 221 7.15 24.94 13.69
CA THR A 221 6.93 26.27 14.24
C THR A 221 7.72 27.34 13.47
N PRO A 222 7.19 28.57 13.35
CA PRO A 222 7.89 29.65 12.68
C PRO A 222 9.09 30.13 13.52
N LYS A 223 10.17 30.52 12.84
CA LYS A 223 11.31 31.17 13.48
C LYS A 223 10.90 32.52 14.06
N HIS A 224 11.47 32.85 15.23
CA HIS A 224 11.35 34.19 15.81
C HIS A 224 11.94 35.28 14.91
N ALA A 225 11.50 36.52 15.12
CA ALA A 225 12.11 37.68 14.48
C ALA A 225 13.60 37.78 14.85
N GLU A 226 14.42 38.33 13.96
CA GLU A 226 15.83 38.58 14.26
C GLU A 226 15.95 39.46 15.53
N ASN A 227 16.69 38.98 16.54
CA ASN A 227 16.89 39.57 17.87
C ASN A 227 15.77 39.35 18.91
N ASP A 228 14.76 38.53 18.62
CA ASP A 228 13.81 38.09 19.62
C ASP A 228 14.37 36.86 20.38
N SER A 229 14.67 37.06 21.66
CA SER A 229 15.21 36.04 22.56
C SER A 229 14.16 35.48 23.52
N THR A 230 12.87 35.69 23.24
CA THR A 230 11.82 35.02 24.01
C THR A 230 11.88 33.51 23.75
N PRO A 231 11.59 32.66 24.76
CA PRO A 231 11.47 31.22 24.54
C PRO A 231 10.35 30.90 23.56
N TYR A 232 10.50 29.85 22.77
CA TYR A 232 9.45 29.37 21.88
C TYR A 232 8.33 28.75 22.72
N THR A 233 7.12 29.25 22.56
CA THR A 233 5.94 28.58 23.11
C THR A 233 5.39 27.61 22.09
N THR A 234 5.43 26.33 22.41
CA THR A 234 4.93 25.26 21.54
C THR A 234 3.44 25.01 21.75
N ASN A 235 2.74 24.79 20.64
CA ASN A 235 1.34 24.40 20.62
C ASN A 235 1.18 23.23 19.63
N VAL A 236 0.67 22.11 20.14
CA VAL A 236 0.46 20.89 19.34
C VAL A 236 -0.42 21.16 18.11
N ASP A 237 -1.49 21.94 18.24
CA ASP A 237 -2.41 22.22 17.13
C ASP A 237 -1.74 23.07 16.05
N GLN A 238 -0.85 24.00 16.45
CA GLN A 238 -0.04 24.77 15.50
C GLN A 238 0.93 23.87 14.72
N MET A 239 1.54 22.88 15.38
CA MET A 239 2.43 21.92 14.74
C MET A 239 1.69 20.99 13.79
N VAL A 240 0.49 20.52 14.19
CA VAL A 240 -0.41 19.76 13.31
C VAL A 240 -0.78 20.59 12.07
N ASP A 241 -1.13 21.87 12.26
CA ASP A 241 -1.44 22.79 11.17
C ASP A 241 -0.26 22.98 10.20
N ALA A 242 0.98 23.03 10.70
CA ALA A 242 2.16 23.15 9.85
C ALA A 242 2.32 21.98 8.86
N LEU A 243 1.89 20.78 9.23
CA LEU A 243 1.99 19.58 8.40
C LEU A 243 0.74 19.36 7.52
N THR A 244 -0.44 19.79 8.00
CA THR A 244 -1.75 19.48 7.38
C THR A 244 -2.34 20.61 6.55
N LYS A 245 -1.89 21.85 6.74
CA LYS A 245 -2.31 23.04 5.96
C LYS A 245 -1.17 23.54 5.07
N PRO A 246 -1.42 24.46 4.11
CA PRO A 246 -0.35 25.10 3.37
C PRO A 246 0.68 25.71 4.34
N HIS A 247 1.92 25.25 4.21
CA HIS A 247 2.98 25.50 5.20
C HIS A 247 3.23 27.01 5.42
N PHE A 248 3.52 27.40 6.67
CA PHE A 248 3.71 28.81 7.04
C PHE A 248 4.95 29.44 6.38
N ASN A 249 6.02 28.66 6.15
CA ASN A 249 7.19 29.08 5.39
C ASN A 249 6.87 29.07 3.89
N PRO A 250 6.84 30.23 3.20
CA PRO A 250 6.48 30.31 1.79
C PRO A 250 7.41 29.51 0.87
N TRP A 251 8.69 29.39 1.20
CA TRP A 251 9.62 28.60 0.39
C TRP A 251 9.30 27.11 0.46
N VAL A 252 9.03 26.59 1.67
CA VAL A 252 8.59 25.18 1.84
C VAL A 252 7.27 24.95 1.11
N ARG A 253 6.30 25.86 1.30
CA ARG A 253 4.98 25.77 0.67
C ARG A 253 5.07 25.78 -0.86
N ASP A 254 5.74 26.78 -1.43
CA ASP A 254 5.67 27.05 -2.87
C ASP A 254 6.73 26.25 -3.66
N ASN A 255 7.96 26.13 -3.14
CA ASN A 255 9.07 25.50 -3.87
C ASN A 255 9.18 24.00 -3.63
N LEU A 256 8.83 23.51 -2.43
CA LEU A 256 8.87 22.07 -2.13
C LEU A 256 7.52 21.40 -2.41
N HIS A 257 6.43 22.00 -1.92
CA HIS A 257 5.12 21.34 -1.95
C HIS A 257 4.13 21.90 -2.98
N GLY A 258 4.51 22.93 -3.75
CA GLY A 258 3.69 23.48 -4.83
C GLY A 258 2.32 23.98 -4.36
N GLY A 259 2.27 24.61 -3.19
CA GLY A 259 1.06 25.15 -2.57
C GLY A 259 0.28 24.17 -1.70
N LYS A 260 0.57 22.88 -1.77
CA LYS A 260 -0.08 21.84 -0.95
C LYS A 260 0.42 21.85 0.49
N SER A 261 -0.33 21.23 1.40
CA SER A 261 0.24 20.83 2.69
C SER A 261 1.31 19.75 2.52
N ILE A 262 2.10 19.49 3.57
CA ILE A 262 3.10 18.41 3.55
C ILE A 262 2.40 17.07 3.34
N VAL A 263 1.32 16.81 4.09
CA VAL A 263 0.53 15.57 3.98
C VAL A 263 -0.02 15.37 2.56
N GLU A 264 -0.68 16.39 1.99
CA GLU A 264 -1.26 16.31 0.64
C GLU A 264 -0.19 16.07 -0.43
N TRP A 265 1.00 16.66 -0.25
CA TRP A 265 2.11 16.47 -1.16
C TRP A 265 2.63 15.04 -1.14
N TYR A 266 2.84 14.43 0.04
CA TYR A 266 3.26 13.04 0.16
C TYR A 266 2.17 12.05 -0.28
N LYS A 267 0.90 12.35 -0.03
CA LYS A 267 -0.22 11.56 -0.59
C LYS A 267 -0.17 11.56 -2.12
N ALA A 268 0.02 12.72 -2.75
CA ALA A 268 0.16 12.82 -4.21
C ALA A 268 1.40 12.06 -4.73
N LEU A 269 2.52 12.13 -4.01
CA LEU A 269 3.74 11.38 -4.37
C LEU A 269 3.52 9.85 -4.27
N SER A 270 2.85 9.41 -3.20
CA SER A 270 2.47 8.00 -3.01
C SER A 270 1.59 7.50 -4.14
N GLU A 271 0.56 8.28 -4.53
CA GLU A 271 -0.32 7.97 -5.66
C GLU A 271 0.44 7.94 -6.99
N GLN A 272 1.36 8.89 -7.22
CA GLN A 272 2.17 8.96 -8.44
C GLN A 272 2.96 7.69 -8.70
N TYR A 273 3.55 7.10 -7.65
CA TYR A 273 4.38 5.89 -7.78
C TYR A 273 3.64 4.59 -7.43
N GLY A 274 2.44 4.68 -6.85
CA GLY A 274 1.74 3.52 -6.29
C GLY A 274 2.52 2.85 -5.16
N LYS A 275 3.18 3.66 -4.32
CA LYS A 275 4.07 3.22 -3.22
C LYS A 275 3.78 3.99 -1.96
N LYS A 276 3.71 3.31 -0.82
CA LYS A 276 3.63 3.99 0.47
C LYS A 276 4.92 4.76 0.78
N VAL A 277 4.77 5.87 1.49
CA VAL A 277 5.86 6.64 2.08
C VAL A 277 6.19 6.07 3.46
N ILE A 278 7.46 6.06 3.84
CA ILE A 278 7.91 5.74 5.20
C ILE A 278 8.84 6.86 5.68
N PHE A 279 8.63 7.33 6.91
CA PHE A 279 9.55 8.26 7.54
C PHE A 279 10.76 7.47 8.05
N THR A 280 11.84 7.46 7.26
CA THR A 280 13.05 6.67 7.53
C THR A 280 13.91 7.23 8.65
N GLU A 281 13.72 8.51 8.97
CA GLU A 281 14.12 9.15 10.22
C GLU A 281 13.11 10.25 10.55
N VAL A 282 12.75 10.37 11.81
CA VAL A 282 12.05 11.54 12.34
C VAL A 282 12.34 11.65 13.82
N GLY A 283 12.66 12.84 14.29
CA GLY A 283 12.99 13.05 15.69
C GLY A 283 13.13 14.52 16.02
N TYR A 284 13.05 14.82 17.31
CA TYR A 284 13.11 16.17 17.85
C TYR A 284 14.02 16.20 19.06
N ARG A 285 14.87 17.21 19.16
CA ARG A 285 15.69 17.46 20.35
C ARG A 285 14.82 18.01 21.49
N SER A 286 15.34 17.92 22.70
CA SER A 286 14.75 18.56 23.89
C SER A 286 15.42 19.91 24.18
N LEU A 287 15.38 20.79 23.18
CA LEU A 287 15.86 22.18 23.23
C LEU A 287 14.75 23.14 22.85
N ASP A 288 14.75 24.32 23.46
CA ASP A 288 13.91 25.45 23.05
C ASP A 288 14.14 25.81 21.57
N GLY A 289 13.08 25.82 20.77
CA GLY A 289 13.06 26.05 19.34
C GLY A 289 13.42 24.84 18.48
N SER A 290 13.52 23.62 19.03
CA SER A 290 13.81 22.40 18.24
C SER A 290 12.84 22.21 17.07
N THR A 291 11.59 22.61 17.23
CA THR A 291 10.54 22.47 16.21
C THR A 291 10.63 23.50 15.09
N VAL A 292 11.48 24.52 15.21
CA VAL A 292 11.77 25.48 14.13
C VAL A 292 12.69 24.87 13.10
N ASP A 293 13.65 24.07 13.55
CA ASP A 293 14.65 23.45 12.70
C ASP A 293 15.07 22.09 13.28
N PRO A 294 14.21 21.07 13.11
CA PRO A 294 14.42 19.78 13.76
C PRO A 294 15.53 18.96 13.13
N GLY A 295 16.06 19.36 11.97
CA GLY A 295 17.20 18.69 11.31
C GLY A 295 18.56 19.23 11.74
N VAL A 296 18.64 20.37 12.46
CA VAL A 296 19.92 20.99 12.81
C VAL A 296 20.62 20.22 13.94
N PHE A 297 21.67 19.51 13.53
CA PHE A 297 22.66 18.91 14.42
C PHE A 297 23.81 19.88 14.68
N GLY A 298 23.84 20.43 15.90
CA GLY A 298 24.89 21.34 16.37
C GLY A 298 24.63 22.83 16.14
N GLY A 299 25.44 23.70 16.75
CA GLY A 299 25.30 25.16 16.68
C GLY A 299 24.15 25.74 17.53
N ARG A 300 23.47 24.88 18.29
CA ARG A 300 22.33 25.19 19.18
C ARG A 300 22.55 24.65 20.59
N GLU A 301 23.78 24.30 20.94
CA GLU A 301 24.12 23.67 22.23
C GLU A 301 23.92 24.59 23.43
N ASN A 302 23.83 25.90 23.18
CA ASN A 302 23.58 26.91 24.21
C ASN A 302 22.10 27.21 24.40
N ASP A 303 21.22 26.65 23.56
CA ASP A 303 19.78 26.87 23.71
C ASP A 303 19.30 26.18 25.01
N PRO A 304 18.34 26.76 25.73
CA PRO A 304 17.82 26.17 26.96
C PRO A 304 17.21 24.77 26.71
N PRO A 305 17.35 23.83 27.66
CA PRO A 305 16.60 22.57 27.60
C PRO A 305 15.10 22.82 27.65
N ASP A 306 14.37 22.20 26.72
CA ASP A 306 12.90 22.15 26.72
C ASP A 306 12.43 20.72 26.43
N PHE A 307 12.12 19.98 27.49
CA PHE A 307 11.59 18.62 27.36
C PHE A 307 10.12 18.60 26.97
N GLN A 308 9.38 19.69 27.25
CA GLN A 308 7.97 19.78 26.90
C GLN A 308 7.81 20.03 25.40
N GLU A 309 8.69 20.82 24.79
CA GLU A 309 8.72 20.97 23.33
C GLU A 309 8.93 19.61 22.62
N GLN A 310 9.81 18.75 23.14
CA GLN A 310 9.98 17.39 22.59
C GLN A 310 8.68 16.56 22.74
N VAL A 311 8.01 16.65 23.90
CA VAL A 311 6.71 15.98 24.13
C VAL A 311 5.65 16.48 23.15
N ASP A 312 5.54 17.79 22.96
CA ASP A 312 4.58 18.42 22.06
C ASP A 312 4.83 18.02 20.60
N ALA A 313 6.10 17.99 20.19
CA ALA A 313 6.52 17.60 18.85
C ALA A 313 6.17 16.14 18.52
N TYR A 314 6.45 15.20 19.43
CA TYR A 314 6.02 13.81 19.25
C TYR A 314 4.49 13.66 19.29
N THR A 315 3.81 14.42 20.16
CA THR A 315 2.34 14.43 20.22
C THR A 315 1.73 14.90 18.90
N ALA A 316 2.28 15.97 18.31
CA ALA A 316 1.86 16.46 17.01
C ALA A 316 2.16 15.48 15.88
N LEU A 317 3.35 14.87 15.87
CA LEU A 317 3.73 13.85 14.89
C LEU A 317 2.75 12.68 14.89
N PHE A 318 2.47 12.08 16.04
CA PHE A 318 1.56 10.93 16.13
C PHE A 318 0.13 11.30 15.75
N LYS A 319 -0.38 12.46 16.20
CA LYS A 319 -1.67 12.98 15.74
C LYS A 319 -1.75 13.09 14.22
N VAL A 320 -0.70 13.58 13.56
CA VAL A 320 -0.70 13.68 12.09
C VAL A 320 -0.63 12.30 11.45
N MET A 321 0.24 11.42 11.95
CA MET A 321 0.37 10.08 11.42
C MET A 321 -0.96 9.31 11.53
N GLU A 322 -1.56 9.27 12.71
CA GLU A 322 -2.80 8.53 12.99
C GLU A 322 -3.97 9.09 12.18
N ASN A 323 -4.25 10.40 12.26
CA ASN A 323 -5.44 10.97 11.62
C ASN A 323 -5.27 11.20 10.10
N TYR A 324 -4.04 11.27 9.57
CA TYR A 324 -3.82 11.65 8.17
C TYR A 324 -2.87 10.72 7.40
N GLY A 325 -2.29 9.70 8.03
CA GLY A 325 -1.36 8.76 7.38
C GLY A 325 -2.06 7.77 6.45
N GLY A 326 -3.23 7.29 6.86
CA GLY A 326 -4.16 6.48 6.05
C GLY A 326 -3.49 5.51 5.08
N GLN A 327 -3.90 5.56 3.82
CA GLN A 327 -3.40 4.62 2.81
C GLN A 327 -1.97 4.93 2.32
N TRP A 328 -1.51 6.17 2.45
CA TRP A 328 -0.26 6.60 1.81
C TRP A 328 0.97 6.40 2.70
N LEU A 329 0.81 6.36 4.02
CA LEU A 329 1.88 6.21 4.99
C LEU A 329 2.05 4.74 5.43
N ALA A 330 3.30 4.29 5.51
CA ALA A 330 3.65 2.96 5.99
C ALA A 330 4.09 2.95 7.45
N GLY A 331 4.47 4.11 8.00
CA GLY A 331 4.92 4.27 9.38
C GLY A 331 6.17 5.15 9.51
N SER A 332 6.86 5.04 10.64
CA SER A 332 8.03 5.85 10.98
C SER A 332 9.13 5.05 11.69
N LEU A 333 10.37 5.49 11.51
CA LEU A 333 11.58 4.99 12.17
C LEU A 333 12.17 6.14 13.00
N LEU A 334 11.83 6.21 14.28
CA LEU A 334 12.17 7.35 15.14
C LEU A 334 13.68 7.46 15.36
N TRP A 335 14.18 8.70 15.35
CA TRP A 335 15.56 9.03 15.68
C TRP A 335 15.66 9.58 17.11
N SER A 336 16.37 8.95 18.05
CA SER A 336 16.97 7.60 18.02
C SER A 336 17.19 7.08 19.46
N TYR A 337 17.53 5.80 19.60
CA TYR A 337 17.99 5.19 20.85
C TYR A 337 19.47 4.89 20.77
N TYR A 338 20.25 5.51 21.64
CA TYR A 338 21.64 5.14 21.82
C TYR A 338 21.75 3.70 22.36
N SER A 339 22.79 3.00 21.93
CA SER A 339 23.09 1.62 22.36
C SER A 339 23.68 1.54 23.77
N PHE A 340 22.99 2.16 24.74
CA PHE A 340 23.33 2.21 26.16
C PHE A 340 22.08 2.05 27.02
N ALA A 341 22.24 1.48 28.21
CA ALA A 341 21.14 1.36 29.17
C ALA A 341 20.63 2.75 29.60
N ASN A 342 21.52 3.70 29.84
CA ASN A 342 21.21 5.12 29.98
C ASN A 342 22.31 5.94 29.31
N PRO A 343 22.05 6.57 28.15
CA PRO A 343 23.08 7.29 27.41
C PRO A 343 23.55 8.58 28.12
N MET A 344 22.73 9.15 29.00
CA MET A 344 23.04 10.39 29.73
C MET A 344 24.02 10.16 30.88
N ASP A 345 24.16 8.92 31.34
CA ASP A 345 25.11 8.59 32.40
C ASP A 345 26.55 8.81 31.93
N PRO A 346 27.47 9.12 32.87
CA PRO A 346 28.87 9.22 32.52
C PRO A 346 29.44 7.89 32.07
N GLN A 347 30.48 7.92 31.24
CA GLN A 347 31.18 6.70 30.79
C GLN A 347 31.67 5.82 31.95
N SER A 348 32.04 6.43 33.09
CA SER A 348 32.43 5.70 34.31
C SER A 348 31.29 4.88 34.94
N ALA A 349 30.04 5.23 34.64
CA ALA A 349 28.83 4.50 35.04
C ALA A 349 28.28 3.63 33.90
N GLY A 350 29.02 3.50 32.79
CA GLY A 350 28.60 2.70 31.64
C GLY A 350 27.67 3.41 30.66
N GLY A 351 27.51 4.74 30.77
CA GLY A 351 26.77 5.57 29.80
C GLY A 351 27.68 6.21 28.72
N ALA A 352 27.17 7.23 28.03
CA ALA A 352 27.83 7.86 26.89
C ALA A 352 28.06 9.38 27.03
N ASN A 353 27.73 9.99 28.16
CA ASN A 353 27.71 11.45 28.35
C ASN A 353 26.89 12.18 27.27
N VAL A 354 25.81 11.57 26.77
CA VAL A 354 24.93 12.25 25.83
C VAL A 354 24.29 13.45 26.54
N PRO A 355 24.17 14.63 25.90
CA PRO A 355 23.47 15.76 26.50
C PRO A 355 21.98 15.45 26.70
N TRP A 356 21.41 15.90 27.81
CA TRP A 356 19.97 15.80 28.07
C TRP A 356 19.10 16.47 27.00
N THR A 357 19.69 17.32 26.17
CA THR A 357 19.07 18.08 25.07
C THR A 357 19.16 17.39 23.71
N ASP A 358 19.66 16.15 23.66
CA ASP A 358 19.77 15.35 22.44
C ASP A 358 18.39 14.89 21.88
N TYR A 359 18.37 14.29 20.68
CA TYR A 359 17.19 13.69 20.04
C TYR A 359 16.58 12.52 20.80
N THR A 360 17.41 11.73 21.50
CA THR A 360 16.92 10.49 22.12
C THR A 360 15.79 10.76 23.10
N THR A 361 14.77 9.91 23.09
CA THR A 361 13.69 9.94 24.09
C THR A 361 14.01 9.05 25.29
N GLN A 362 15.08 8.25 25.25
CA GLN A 362 15.49 7.38 26.37
C GLN A 362 15.56 8.15 27.68
N HIS A 363 14.81 7.69 28.68
CA HIS A 363 14.71 8.31 30.01
C HIS A 363 14.18 9.75 30.03
N LYS A 364 13.50 10.19 28.97
CA LYS A 364 12.85 11.51 28.87
C LYS A 364 11.33 11.39 28.83
N PRO A 365 10.59 12.46 29.18
CA PRO A 365 9.12 12.47 29.14
C PRO A 365 8.52 12.06 27.79
N ALA A 366 9.14 12.44 26.67
CA ALA A 366 8.68 12.09 25.33
C ALA A 366 8.61 10.57 25.07
N ASN A 367 9.35 9.74 25.81
CA ASN A 367 9.24 8.29 25.68
C ASN A 367 7.86 7.76 26.10
N ALA A 368 7.18 8.43 27.02
CA ALA A 368 5.81 8.06 27.39
C ALA A 368 4.84 8.27 26.23
N ILE A 369 5.05 9.31 25.42
CA ILE A 369 4.26 9.56 24.21
C ILE A 369 4.52 8.47 23.17
N VAL A 370 5.80 8.15 22.89
CA VAL A 370 6.16 7.05 21.98
C VAL A 370 5.54 5.72 22.44
N THR A 371 5.65 5.42 23.74
CA THR A 371 5.10 4.18 24.31
C THR A 371 3.58 4.13 24.20
N ALA A 372 2.89 5.24 24.45
CA ALA A 372 1.43 5.28 24.36
C ALA A 372 0.93 5.00 22.92
N ASN A 373 1.61 5.53 21.90
CA ASN A 373 1.19 5.38 20.51
C ASN A 373 1.62 4.02 19.91
N TYR A 374 2.75 3.44 20.33
CA TYR A 374 3.16 2.09 19.88
C TYR A 374 2.52 0.96 20.70
N SER A 375 2.01 1.23 21.91
CA SER A 375 1.39 0.20 22.77
C SER A 375 -0.15 0.20 22.76
N SER A 376 -0.82 1.20 22.16
CA SER A 376 -2.27 1.36 22.27
C SER A 376 -3.00 1.27 20.93
N PRO A 377 -3.69 0.15 20.64
CA PRO A 377 -4.59 0.03 19.49
C PRO A 377 -5.98 0.63 19.77
N ALA A 378 -6.11 1.55 20.73
CA ALA A 378 -7.42 2.09 21.10
C ALA A 378 -7.89 3.09 20.03
N TYR A 379 -9.07 2.83 19.47
CA TYR A 379 -9.74 3.79 18.59
C TYR A 379 -10.42 4.87 19.43
N GLU A 380 -9.90 6.10 19.35
CA GLU A 380 -10.48 7.29 19.97
C GLU A 380 -11.40 8.02 18.97
N MET A 381 -11.90 9.21 19.32
CA MET A 381 -12.60 10.06 18.35
C MET A 381 -11.57 10.65 17.36
N GLY A 382 -11.74 10.36 16.08
CA GLY A 382 -10.88 10.84 15.01
C GLY A 382 -11.40 12.12 14.34
N LEU A 383 -11.13 12.22 13.04
CA LEU A 383 -11.53 13.31 12.16
C LEU A 383 -13.04 13.42 12.02
N VAL A 384 -13.50 14.67 11.89
CA VAL A 384 -14.82 14.99 11.33
C VAL A 384 -14.57 15.83 10.09
N TRP A 385 -14.64 15.19 8.92
CA TRP A 385 -14.29 15.79 7.65
C TRP A 385 -15.52 15.91 6.75
N ASN A 386 -15.81 17.14 6.32
CA ASN A 386 -16.78 17.42 5.28
C ASN A 386 -16.05 17.77 3.98
N GLY A 387 -16.36 17.03 2.91
CA GLY A 387 -15.99 17.30 1.55
C GLY A 387 -16.72 18.52 0.97
N THR A 388 -16.73 18.60 -0.35
CA THR A 388 -17.18 19.75 -1.12
C THR A 388 -18.34 19.36 -2.02
N ALA A 389 -18.66 20.19 -3.02
CA ALA A 389 -19.63 19.83 -4.06
C ALA A 389 -18.93 19.26 -5.32
N SER A 390 -17.66 18.89 -5.20
CA SER A 390 -16.82 18.32 -6.25
C SER A 390 -16.32 16.95 -5.82
N ALA A 391 -15.86 16.14 -6.77
CA ALA A 391 -15.28 14.83 -6.47
C ALA A 391 -14.08 14.94 -5.52
N ASP A 392 -14.22 14.35 -4.34
CA ASP A 392 -13.25 14.36 -3.25
C ASP A 392 -12.65 12.98 -2.98
N LYS A 393 -11.47 12.97 -2.36
CA LYS A 393 -10.78 11.77 -1.88
C LYS A 393 -10.49 11.90 -0.39
N LEU A 394 -11.40 11.41 0.43
CA LEU A 394 -11.33 11.49 1.89
C LEU A 394 -10.73 10.19 2.46
N ASP A 395 -9.83 10.34 3.42
CA ASP A 395 -9.16 9.23 4.13
C ASP A 395 -9.14 9.59 5.61
N GLY A 396 -9.83 8.81 6.45
CA GLY A 396 -9.95 9.03 7.90
C GLY A 396 -8.71 8.61 8.67
N GLY A 397 -8.00 7.60 8.16
CA GLY A 397 -6.76 7.14 8.74
C GLY A 397 -6.97 6.14 9.86
N TYR A 398 -6.59 6.50 11.07
CA TYR A 398 -6.71 5.69 12.27
C TYR A 398 -7.54 6.48 13.29
N HIS A 399 -8.40 5.76 14.03
CA HIS A 399 -9.44 6.22 14.97
C HIS A 399 -10.85 6.18 14.40
N ASN A 400 -11.85 6.51 15.21
CA ASN A 400 -13.26 6.51 14.80
C ASN A 400 -13.57 7.83 14.10
N ASP A 401 -13.57 7.80 12.77
CA ASP A 401 -13.73 8.97 11.92
C ASP A 401 -15.18 9.20 11.48
N THR A 402 -15.48 10.42 11.06
CA THR A 402 -16.74 10.77 10.38
C THR A 402 -16.44 11.54 9.11
N LEU A 403 -16.68 10.90 7.96
CA LEU A 403 -16.41 11.43 6.63
C LEU A 403 -17.72 11.68 5.88
N ASN A 404 -17.93 12.90 5.40
CA ASN A 404 -19.08 13.27 4.57
C ASN A 404 -18.58 13.76 3.20
N GLY A 405 -18.89 13.07 2.11
CA GLY A 405 -18.50 13.47 0.74
C GLY A 405 -19.21 14.74 0.27
N ALA A 406 -20.47 14.91 0.71
CA ALA A 406 -21.36 16.01 0.41
C ALA A 406 -21.91 15.96 -1.03
N GLY A 407 -21.19 16.44 -2.04
CA GLY A 407 -21.66 16.31 -3.42
C GLY A 407 -20.51 16.10 -4.39
N GLY A 408 -20.75 15.35 -5.46
CA GLY A 408 -19.68 14.91 -6.37
C GLY A 408 -19.57 13.40 -6.35
N ASN A 409 -18.69 12.83 -7.19
CA ASN A 409 -18.44 11.39 -7.13
C ASN A 409 -17.21 11.16 -6.25
N ASP A 410 -17.44 10.80 -5.00
CA ASP A 410 -16.42 10.82 -3.97
C ASP A 410 -15.83 9.42 -3.71
N ALA A 411 -14.59 9.41 -3.24
CA ALA A 411 -13.93 8.22 -2.73
C ALA A 411 -13.63 8.42 -1.23
N LEU A 412 -14.36 7.69 -0.38
CA LEU A 412 -14.25 7.75 1.07
C LEU A 412 -13.60 6.47 1.59
N TRP A 413 -12.54 6.63 2.38
CA TRP A 413 -11.86 5.55 3.07
C TRP A 413 -11.86 5.85 4.57
N GLY A 414 -12.54 5.03 5.38
CA GLY A 414 -12.58 5.19 6.84
C GLY A 414 -11.20 4.94 7.43
N GLY A 415 -10.69 3.73 7.21
CA GLY A 415 -9.36 3.34 7.66
C GLY A 415 -9.44 2.31 8.77
N ALA A 416 -8.85 2.57 9.93
CA ALA A 416 -8.92 1.67 11.06
C ALA A 416 -9.63 2.36 12.22
N GLY A 417 -10.76 1.82 12.65
CA GLY A 417 -11.64 2.44 13.62
C GLY A 417 -13.10 2.03 13.41
N HIS A 418 -14.00 2.64 14.17
CA HIS A 418 -15.44 2.51 14.00
C HIS A 418 -15.98 3.75 13.30
N ASP A 419 -15.88 3.75 11.97
CA ASP A 419 -16.03 4.93 11.15
C ASP A 419 -17.49 5.16 10.72
N ARG A 420 -17.79 6.40 10.38
CA ARG A 420 -19.06 6.81 9.76
C ARG A 420 -18.79 7.49 8.44
N LEU A 421 -19.18 6.86 7.35
CA LEU A 421 -19.00 7.36 6.00
C LEU A 421 -20.37 7.69 5.39
N ASN A 422 -20.52 8.90 4.87
CA ASN A 422 -21.69 9.35 4.12
C ASN A 422 -21.24 9.87 2.76
N GLY A 423 -21.63 9.18 1.68
CA GLY A 423 -21.30 9.57 0.30
C GLY A 423 -21.88 10.94 -0.04
N GLY A 424 -23.19 11.10 0.11
CA GLY A 424 -23.88 12.35 -0.19
C GLY A 424 -24.54 12.28 -1.57
N ASP A 425 -24.50 13.37 -2.34
CA ASP A 425 -25.03 13.40 -3.71
C ASP A 425 -23.96 12.96 -4.71
N GLY A 426 -24.17 11.89 -5.49
CA GLY A 426 -23.14 11.46 -6.44
C GLY A 426 -23.20 10.01 -6.86
N ASN A 427 -22.05 9.48 -7.28
CA ASN A 427 -21.83 8.03 -7.36
C ASN A 427 -20.51 7.76 -6.65
N ASP A 428 -20.61 7.24 -5.44
CA ASP A 428 -19.55 7.24 -4.46
C ASP A 428 -18.95 5.85 -4.27
N ILE A 429 -17.69 5.83 -3.83
CA ILE A 429 -16.98 4.62 -3.45
C ILE A 429 -16.63 4.73 -1.97
N LEU A 430 -17.23 3.87 -1.16
CA LEU A 430 -17.07 3.85 0.30
C LEU A 430 -16.30 2.59 0.70
N THR A 431 -15.21 2.75 1.45
CA THR A 431 -14.50 1.65 2.10
C THR A 431 -14.42 1.95 3.58
N GLY A 432 -15.07 1.12 4.43
CA GLY A 432 -14.99 1.27 5.88
C GLY A 432 -13.57 1.04 6.36
N GLY A 433 -13.09 -0.19 6.16
CA GLY A 433 -11.72 -0.57 6.49
C GLY A 433 -11.75 -1.56 7.64
N ILE A 434 -10.86 -1.43 8.63
CA ILE A 434 -10.82 -2.32 9.80
C ILE A 434 -11.66 -1.71 10.93
N GLY A 435 -12.68 -2.42 11.38
CA GLY A 435 -13.44 -2.12 12.59
C GLY A 435 -14.93 -2.34 12.38
N ASP A 436 -15.79 -1.64 13.11
CA ASP A 436 -17.23 -1.79 12.92
C ASP A 436 -17.77 -0.47 12.38
N ASP A 437 -17.95 -0.41 11.06
CA ASP A 437 -18.23 0.84 10.37
C ASP A 437 -19.71 1.03 10.02
N VAL A 438 -20.08 2.27 9.75
CA VAL A 438 -21.39 2.63 9.19
C VAL A 438 -21.18 3.39 7.88
N LEU A 439 -21.63 2.80 6.77
CA LEU A 439 -21.48 3.33 5.42
C LEU A 439 -22.86 3.65 4.85
N ASP A 440 -23.08 4.88 4.43
CA ASP A 440 -24.28 5.32 3.71
C ASP A 440 -23.89 5.91 2.37
N GLY A 441 -24.27 5.26 1.26
CA GLY A 441 -23.96 5.78 -0.07
C GLY A 441 -24.68 7.09 -0.38
N GLY A 442 -25.84 7.33 0.25
CA GLY A 442 -26.58 8.58 0.09
C GLY A 442 -27.45 8.57 -1.18
N ALA A 443 -27.38 9.66 -1.93
CA ALA A 443 -28.14 9.88 -3.15
C ALA A 443 -27.26 9.60 -4.38
N GLY A 444 -27.52 8.49 -5.04
CA GLY A 444 -26.83 8.07 -6.24
C GLY A 444 -27.51 6.87 -6.86
N ASP A 445 -27.10 6.53 -8.08
CA ASP A 445 -27.64 5.36 -8.79
C ASP A 445 -26.56 4.27 -9.01
N GLN A 446 -25.32 4.52 -8.54
CA GLN A 446 -24.16 3.64 -8.75
C GLN A 446 -23.20 3.65 -7.55
N ASP A 447 -23.70 3.93 -6.35
CA ASP A 447 -22.89 3.94 -5.14
C ASP A 447 -22.41 2.53 -4.80
N LYS A 448 -21.22 2.47 -4.21
CA LYS A 448 -20.54 1.20 -3.97
C LYS A 448 -19.81 1.15 -2.64
N ALA A 449 -20.13 0.13 -1.84
CA ALA A 449 -19.32 -0.27 -0.71
C ALA A 449 -18.27 -1.30 -1.13
N VAL A 450 -17.02 -1.11 -0.70
CA VAL A 450 -15.86 -1.95 -1.03
C VAL A 450 -15.37 -2.66 0.23
N PHE A 451 -15.11 -3.95 0.07
CA PHE A 451 -14.65 -4.86 1.12
C PHE A 451 -13.31 -5.49 0.73
N SER A 452 -12.40 -5.68 1.68
CA SER A 452 -11.04 -6.17 1.43
C SER A 452 -10.97 -7.67 1.13
N GLY A 453 -11.96 -8.43 1.58
CA GLY A 453 -12.04 -9.89 1.48
C GLY A 453 -12.82 -10.38 0.28
N ARG A 454 -12.92 -11.70 0.14
CA ARG A 454 -13.81 -12.33 -0.86
C ARG A 454 -15.22 -12.35 -0.32
N ARG A 455 -16.24 -12.46 -1.16
CA ARG A 455 -17.63 -12.55 -0.67
C ARG A 455 -17.80 -13.66 0.38
N ALA A 456 -17.18 -14.82 0.18
CA ALA A 456 -17.27 -15.97 1.09
C ALA A 456 -16.63 -15.73 2.48
N ASP A 457 -15.88 -14.64 2.66
CA ASP A 457 -15.27 -14.27 3.94
C ASP A 457 -16.24 -13.46 4.83
N TYR A 458 -17.45 -13.12 4.35
CA TYR A 458 -18.44 -12.32 5.08
C TYR A 458 -19.73 -13.09 5.37
N SER A 459 -20.20 -13.02 6.61
CA SER A 459 -21.62 -13.24 6.91
C SER A 459 -22.40 -11.97 6.61
N VAL A 460 -23.58 -12.08 6.01
CA VAL A 460 -24.36 -10.93 5.55
C VAL A 460 -25.79 -11.06 6.04
N THR A 461 -26.32 -10.01 6.64
CA THR A 461 -27.71 -9.92 7.10
C THR A 461 -28.36 -8.67 6.49
N LYS A 462 -29.62 -8.74 6.06
CA LYS A 462 -30.40 -7.56 5.67
C LYS A 462 -31.32 -7.19 6.81
N ASN A 463 -31.18 -5.96 7.27
CA ASN A 463 -31.89 -5.41 8.40
C ASN A 463 -33.30 -4.99 7.98
N GLN A 464 -34.19 -4.80 8.96
CA GLN A 464 -35.59 -4.43 8.71
C GLN A 464 -35.74 -3.04 8.09
N ASP A 465 -34.78 -2.15 8.34
CA ASP A 465 -34.70 -0.80 7.75
C ASP A 465 -34.17 -0.80 6.31
N GLY A 466 -33.81 -1.96 5.76
CA GLY A 466 -33.29 -2.11 4.41
C GLY A 466 -31.77 -2.04 4.28
N SER A 467 -31.05 -1.67 5.35
CA SER A 467 -29.58 -1.74 5.40
C SER A 467 -29.07 -3.19 5.43
N PHE A 468 -27.78 -3.36 5.21
CA PHE A 468 -27.10 -4.65 5.26
C PHE A 468 -26.03 -4.63 6.35
N THR A 469 -25.97 -5.66 7.19
CA THR A 469 -24.85 -5.91 8.09
C THR A 469 -23.91 -6.91 7.43
N PHE A 470 -22.64 -6.54 7.25
CA PHE A 470 -21.56 -7.43 6.85
C PHE A 470 -20.73 -7.77 8.08
N LEU A 471 -20.34 -9.03 8.24
CA LEU A 471 -19.44 -9.47 9.31
C LEU A 471 -18.31 -10.28 8.68
N ASP A 472 -17.12 -9.70 8.64
CA ASP A 472 -15.91 -10.40 8.22
C ASP A 472 -15.51 -11.44 9.28
N VAL A 473 -15.40 -12.70 8.87
CA VAL A 473 -15.02 -13.79 9.79
C VAL A 473 -13.50 -14.00 9.89
N ARG A 474 -12.70 -13.24 9.12
CA ARG A 474 -11.24 -13.28 9.16
C ARG A 474 -10.73 -12.49 10.37
N ALA A 475 -9.67 -12.98 11.00
CA ALA A 475 -8.99 -12.23 12.05
C ALA A 475 -8.31 -10.97 11.44
N GLY A 476 -8.64 -9.80 11.96
CA GLY A 476 -8.13 -8.52 11.44
C GLY A 476 -8.64 -8.19 10.03
N GLY A 477 -9.77 -8.78 9.63
CA GLY A 477 -10.50 -8.37 8.44
C GLY A 477 -11.26 -7.06 8.66
N ASP A 478 -12.26 -6.81 7.83
CA ASP A 478 -12.95 -5.51 7.83
C ASP A 478 -13.77 -5.29 9.10
N GLY A 479 -14.23 -6.35 9.76
CA GLY A 479 -15.03 -6.30 10.99
C GLY A 479 -16.53 -6.32 10.70
N ARG A 480 -17.35 -5.62 11.51
CA ARG A 480 -18.82 -5.66 11.40
C ARG A 480 -19.39 -4.33 10.89
N ASP A 481 -19.63 -4.27 9.59
CA ASP A 481 -20.10 -3.06 8.93
C ASP A 481 -21.61 -3.03 8.75
N ILE A 482 -22.20 -1.85 8.84
CA ILE A 482 -23.60 -1.57 8.47
C ILE A 482 -23.60 -0.68 7.24
N VAL A 483 -24.20 -1.14 6.15
CA VAL A 483 -24.20 -0.47 4.86
C VAL A 483 -25.62 -0.17 4.39
N SER A 484 -25.90 1.08 4.05
CA SER A 484 -27.15 1.56 3.44
C SER A 484 -26.87 2.39 2.18
N GLY A 485 -27.93 2.64 1.40
CA GLY A 485 -27.86 3.60 0.29
C GLY A 485 -26.86 3.25 -0.81
N VAL A 486 -26.55 1.97 -1.04
CA VAL A 486 -25.61 1.55 -2.11
C VAL A 486 -26.26 0.60 -3.13
N GLU A 487 -25.84 0.72 -4.39
CA GLU A 487 -26.29 -0.14 -5.49
C GLU A 487 -25.39 -1.36 -5.71
N ALA A 488 -24.15 -1.33 -5.21
CA ALA A 488 -23.21 -2.44 -5.37
C ALA A 488 -22.31 -2.68 -4.16
N PHE A 489 -21.96 -3.95 -3.96
CA PHE A 489 -20.96 -4.42 -3.01
C PHE A 489 -19.79 -5.01 -3.78
N GLN A 490 -18.60 -4.46 -3.61
CA GLN A 490 -17.38 -4.94 -4.26
C GLN A 490 -16.51 -5.70 -3.27
N PHE A 491 -16.27 -6.97 -3.55
CA PHE A 491 -15.34 -7.84 -2.87
C PHE A 491 -14.07 -8.02 -3.72
N SER A 492 -13.02 -8.58 -3.13
CA SER A 492 -11.78 -8.91 -3.83
C SER A 492 -11.95 -9.92 -4.98
N ASP A 493 -13.01 -10.73 -4.97
CA ASP A 493 -13.33 -11.74 -5.99
C ASP A 493 -14.48 -11.35 -6.94
N GLY A 494 -15.13 -10.20 -6.75
CA GLY A 494 -16.20 -9.75 -7.66
C GLY A 494 -17.10 -8.66 -7.11
N ILE A 495 -18.10 -8.26 -7.90
CA ILE A 495 -19.09 -7.24 -7.53
C ILE A 495 -20.48 -7.88 -7.51
N VAL A 496 -21.25 -7.60 -6.45
CA VAL A 496 -22.64 -8.04 -6.29
C VAL A 496 -23.53 -6.81 -6.20
N LEU A 497 -24.56 -6.72 -7.04
CA LEU A 497 -25.56 -5.64 -6.94
C LEU A 497 -26.39 -5.80 -5.67
N SER A 498 -26.74 -4.70 -5.02
CA SER A 498 -27.38 -4.74 -3.70
C SER A 498 -28.76 -5.41 -3.72
N GLY A 499 -29.52 -5.22 -4.80
CA GLY A 499 -30.78 -5.93 -5.05
C GLY A 499 -30.64 -7.45 -5.21
N ASN A 500 -29.44 -7.95 -5.48
CA ASN A 500 -29.13 -9.36 -5.70
C ASN A 500 -28.44 -10.02 -4.49
N LEU A 501 -28.16 -9.28 -3.41
CA LEU A 501 -27.48 -9.82 -2.24
C LEU A 501 -28.47 -10.64 -1.40
N ASN A 502 -28.26 -11.97 -1.32
CA ASN A 502 -29.06 -12.85 -0.47
C ASN A 502 -28.49 -12.88 0.98
N PRO A 503 -29.19 -12.31 1.98
CA PRO A 503 -28.66 -12.05 3.33
C PRO A 503 -28.98 -13.16 4.35
N SER A 504 -29.37 -14.37 3.91
CA SER A 504 -30.00 -15.36 4.81
C SER A 504 -29.29 -16.70 4.97
N THR A 505 -28.12 -16.91 4.38
CA THR A 505 -27.41 -18.20 4.50
C THR A 505 -25.88 -18.05 4.42
N ASP A 506 -25.22 -17.60 5.50
CA ASP A 506 -23.80 -17.95 5.67
C ASP A 506 -23.30 -17.79 7.11
N GLY A 507 -23.70 -18.73 7.96
CA GLY A 507 -23.15 -18.92 9.29
C GLY A 507 -22.74 -20.36 9.47
N GLY A 508 -21.73 -20.81 8.73
CA GLY A 508 -21.11 -22.12 8.93
C GLY A 508 -20.90 -22.92 7.65
N THR A 509 -19.62 -23.17 7.35
CA THR A 509 -19.06 -24.25 6.53
C THR A 509 -20.06 -25.17 5.79
N GLY A 510 -20.26 -24.94 4.48
CA GLY A 510 -20.58 -26.03 3.55
C GLY A 510 -21.86 -25.90 2.71
N THR A 511 -21.65 -25.92 1.39
CA THR A 511 -22.50 -26.47 0.31
C THR A 511 -23.97 -26.03 0.19
N ASP A 512 -24.22 -25.24 -0.87
CA ASP A 512 -25.34 -25.28 -1.82
C ASP A 512 -26.80 -25.36 -1.32
N GLY A 513 -27.62 -24.42 -1.81
CA GLY A 513 -29.07 -24.60 -1.96
C GLY A 513 -29.93 -23.42 -1.46
N GLY A 514 -29.99 -22.31 -2.22
CA GLY A 514 -30.86 -21.16 -1.90
C GLY A 514 -32.35 -21.48 -2.03
N THR A 515 -33.13 -21.21 -0.97
CA THR A 515 -34.59 -21.39 -0.89
C THR A 515 -35.41 -20.12 -1.17
N GLY A 516 -34.87 -19.15 -1.91
CA GLY A 516 -35.62 -17.98 -2.40
C GLY A 516 -36.62 -18.33 -3.52
N THR A 517 -37.60 -17.47 -3.79
CA THR A 517 -38.63 -17.69 -4.83
C THR A 517 -38.25 -17.20 -6.23
N ASN A 518 -37.18 -16.41 -6.37
CA ASN A 518 -36.67 -15.88 -7.63
C ASN A 518 -35.25 -16.42 -7.87
N GLY A 519 -34.89 -16.76 -9.10
CA GLY A 519 -33.54 -17.23 -9.43
C GLY A 519 -32.49 -16.12 -9.53
N LEU A 520 -31.22 -16.53 -9.53
CA LEU A 520 -30.02 -15.71 -9.56
C LEU A 520 -29.78 -15.08 -10.93
N ILE A 521 -29.11 -13.93 -10.96
CA ILE A 521 -28.48 -13.39 -12.18
C ILE A 521 -26.97 -13.34 -11.94
N LEU A 522 -26.22 -14.17 -12.66
CA LEU A 522 -24.78 -14.33 -12.50
C LEU A 522 -24.05 -13.75 -13.70
N ILE A 523 -23.04 -12.90 -13.47
CA ILE A 523 -22.28 -12.22 -14.52
C ILE A 523 -20.79 -12.47 -14.33
N GLY A 524 -20.17 -13.13 -15.30
CA GLY A 524 -18.72 -13.34 -15.42
C GLY A 524 -17.96 -12.10 -15.86
N THR A 525 -16.65 -12.27 -15.99
CA THR A 525 -15.67 -11.23 -16.27
C THR A 525 -15.15 -11.33 -17.71
N LYS A 526 -13.92 -10.87 -17.96
CA LYS A 526 -13.23 -11.10 -19.26
C LYS A 526 -12.26 -12.29 -19.21
N LYS A 527 -12.25 -13.03 -18.10
CA LYS A 527 -11.37 -14.17 -17.82
C LYS A 527 -12.22 -15.46 -17.82
N ALA A 528 -11.57 -16.61 -17.62
CA ALA A 528 -12.29 -17.86 -17.47
C ALA A 528 -12.94 -17.93 -16.07
N ASP A 529 -14.27 -17.96 -16.03
CA ASP A 529 -15.07 -17.94 -14.81
C ASP A 529 -15.81 -19.26 -14.58
N LYS A 530 -16.25 -19.49 -13.34
CA LYS A 530 -17.13 -20.63 -12.98
C LYS A 530 -18.39 -20.08 -12.32
N LEU A 531 -19.54 -20.21 -12.99
CA LEU A 531 -20.83 -19.70 -12.53
C LEU A 531 -21.77 -20.86 -12.19
N VAL A 532 -22.51 -20.79 -11.07
CA VAL A 532 -23.41 -21.85 -10.57
C VAL A 532 -24.73 -21.23 -10.08
N GLY A 533 -25.84 -21.50 -10.78
CA GLY A 533 -27.19 -20.92 -10.55
C GLY A 533 -27.92 -21.46 -9.32
N GLY A 534 -27.94 -22.77 -9.13
CA GLY A 534 -28.54 -23.39 -7.94
C GLY A 534 -29.85 -24.10 -8.23
N ALA A 535 -30.93 -23.81 -7.49
CA ALA A 535 -32.18 -24.59 -7.54
C ALA A 535 -33.40 -23.82 -8.04
N LYS A 536 -33.18 -22.68 -8.71
CA LYS A 536 -34.22 -21.75 -9.16
C LYS A 536 -34.03 -21.41 -10.63
N ASN A 537 -34.82 -20.49 -11.18
CA ASN A 537 -34.74 -20.10 -12.58
C ASN A 537 -33.69 -19.01 -12.75
N ASP A 538 -32.45 -19.40 -12.98
CA ASP A 538 -31.27 -18.55 -12.91
C ASP A 538 -30.88 -18.02 -14.31
N MET A 539 -30.14 -16.90 -14.39
CA MET A 539 -29.67 -16.31 -15.65
C MET A 539 -28.16 -16.07 -15.59
N LEU A 540 -27.39 -16.77 -16.44
CA LEU A 540 -25.93 -16.83 -16.38
C LEU A 540 -25.30 -16.18 -17.62
N TYR A 541 -24.49 -15.14 -17.41
CA TYR A 541 -23.73 -14.42 -18.44
C TYR A 541 -22.24 -14.73 -18.28
N GLY A 542 -21.67 -15.59 -19.13
CA GLY A 542 -20.22 -15.88 -19.10
C GLY A 542 -19.34 -14.67 -19.46
N LYS A 543 -19.86 -13.81 -20.33
CA LYS A 543 -19.14 -12.67 -20.94
C LYS A 543 -18.00 -13.13 -21.86
N LEU A 544 -16.75 -12.70 -21.61
CA LEU A 544 -15.60 -13.10 -22.42
C LEU A 544 -14.77 -14.10 -21.62
N GLY A 545 -14.43 -15.25 -22.16
CA GLY A 545 -13.70 -16.24 -21.36
C GLY A 545 -13.94 -17.67 -21.83
N LYS A 546 -13.30 -18.62 -21.17
CA LYS A 546 -13.68 -20.03 -21.32
C LYS A 546 -14.38 -20.44 -20.05
N ASP A 547 -15.67 -20.18 -20.00
CA ASP A 547 -16.41 -20.24 -18.74
C ASP A 547 -16.98 -21.63 -18.48
N VAL A 548 -17.20 -21.95 -17.22
CA VAL A 548 -17.90 -23.16 -16.79
C VAL A 548 -19.20 -22.73 -16.13
N LEU A 549 -20.31 -23.02 -16.79
CA LEU A 549 -21.65 -22.56 -16.40
C LEU A 549 -22.48 -23.75 -15.94
N ALA A 550 -23.03 -23.68 -14.73
CA ALA A 550 -23.98 -24.66 -14.18
C ALA A 550 -25.27 -23.92 -13.81
N GLY A 551 -26.40 -24.29 -14.41
CA GLY A 551 -27.70 -23.71 -14.05
C GLY A 551 -28.21 -24.31 -12.74
N GLY A 552 -28.11 -25.63 -12.63
CA GLY A 552 -28.59 -26.44 -11.53
C GLY A 552 -29.97 -26.99 -11.81
N SER A 553 -30.97 -26.70 -10.97
CA SER A 553 -32.36 -27.12 -11.19
C SER A 553 -33.26 -25.90 -11.28
N GLY A 554 -34.29 -25.95 -12.12
CA GLY A 554 -35.10 -24.76 -12.44
C GLY A 554 -35.11 -24.55 -13.95
N GLN A 555 -35.74 -23.48 -14.41
CA GLN A 555 -35.70 -23.06 -15.81
C GLN A 555 -34.59 -22.02 -15.97
N ASP A 556 -33.39 -22.48 -16.26
CA ASP A 556 -32.20 -21.63 -16.30
C ASP A 556 -31.97 -21.03 -17.68
N VAL A 557 -31.32 -19.87 -17.72
CA VAL A 557 -31.04 -19.12 -18.95
C VAL A 557 -29.54 -18.87 -19.07
N PHE A 558 -28.91 -19.48 -20.06
CA PHE A 558 -27.50 -19.25 -20.39
C PHE A 558 -27.37 -18.21 -21.49
N VAL A 559 -26.73 -17.08 -21.20
CA VAL A 559 -26.71 -15.90 -22.05
C VAL A 559 -25.38 -15.75 -22.78
N PHE A 560 -25.45 -15.65 -24.10
CA PHE A 560 -24.33 -15.38 -24.99
C PHE A 560 -24.49 -13.98 -25.60
N ASP A 561 -23.80 -13.01 -24.99
CA ASP A 561 -23.86 -11.57 -25.28
C ASP A 561 -22.50 -10.99 -25.70
N THR A 562 -21.63 -11.85 -26.26
CA THR A 562 -20.31 -11.46 -26.74
C THR A 562 -20.05 -12.02 -28.14
N LYS A 563 -19.08 -11.42 -28.84
CA LYS A 563 -18.71 -11.84 -30.20
C LYS A 563 -18.08 -13.24 -30.18
N PRO A 564 -18.62 -14.23 -30.92
CA PRO A 564 -18.08 -15.58 -30.99
C PRO A 564 -16.58 -15.63 -31.36
N ASN A 565 -15.78 -16.37 -30.59
CA ASN A 565 -14.35 -16.56 -30.86
C ASN A 565 -13.84 -17.93 -30.36
N VAL A 566 -13.44 -18.80 -31.30
CA VAL A 566 -12.98 -20.17 -31.00
C VAL A 566 -11.75 -20.27 -30.10
N LYS A 567 -10.93 -19.21 -29.98
CA LYS A 567 -9.68 -19.25 -29.19
C LYS A 567 -9.92 -18.87 -27.73
N THR A 568 -10.82 -17.93 -27.48
CA THR A 568 -10.93 -17.24 -26.19
C THR A 568 -12.33 -17.25 -25.61
N ASN A 569 -13.37 -17.67 -26.35
CA ASN A 569 -14.76 -17.51 -25.98
C ASN A 569 -15.61 -18.76 -26.25
N VAL A 570 -15.22 -19.88 -25.62
CA VAL A 570 -15.89 -21.17 -25.78
C VAL A 570 -16.25 -21.70 -24.41
N ASP A 571 -17.54 -21.61 -24.09
CA ASP A 571 -18.03 -21.92 -22.75
C ASP A 571 -18.38 -23.39 -22.61
N LYS A 572 -18.48 -23.85 -21.37
CA LYS A 572 -18.87 -25.19 -21.00
C LYS A 572 -20.08 -25.13 -20.09
N ILE A 573 -21.24 -25.51 -20.61
CA ILE A 573 -22.47 -25.67 -19.84
C ILE A 573 -22.51 -27.12 -19.34
N VAL A 574 -22.53 -27.31 -18.02
CA VAL A 574 -22.29 -28.65 -17.43
C VAL A 574 -23.55 -29.48 -17.21
N ASP A 575 -24.71 -28.84 -17.05
CA ASP A 575 -25.94 -29.47 -16.55
C ASP A 575 -27.22 -29.11 -17.34
N PHE A 576 -27.09 -28.51 -18.53
CA PHE A 576 -28.22 -28.09 -19.37
C PHE A 576 -29.32 -29.17 -19.52
N ASN A 577 -30.53 -28.83 -19.09
CA ASN A 577 -31.72 -29.64 -19.15
C ASN A 577 -32.68 -29.11 -20.22
N VAL A 578 -32.82 -29.85 -21.33
CA VAL A 578 -33.70 -29.47 -22.47
C VAL A 578 -35.19 -29.35 -22.14
N ALA A 579 -35.64 -29.81 -20.97
CA ALA A 579 -37.03 -29.66 -20.55
C ALA A 579 -37.30 -28.29 -19.93
N ASP A 580 -36.29 -27.68 -19.31
CA ASP A 580 -36.45 -26.52 -18.43
C ASP A 580 -35.59 -25.33 -18.89
N ASP A 581 -34.36 -25.57 -19.31
CA ASP A 581 -33.36 -24.54 -19.58
C ASP A 581 -33.44 -23.97 -20.99
N SER A 582 -32.89 -22.76 -21.16
CA SER A 582 -32.83 -22.04 -22.42
C SER A 582 -31.49 -21.36 -22.63
N ILE A 583 -31.15 -21.13 -23.90
CA ILE A 583 -29.95 -20.39 -24.33
C ILE A 583 -30.38 -19.11 -25.02
N TYR A 584 -29.90 -17.98 -24.52
CA TYR A 584 -30.21 -16.66 -25.06
C TYR A 584 -29.04 -16.13 -25.87
N LEU A 585 -29.31 -15.67 -27.09
CA LEU A 585 -28.31 -15.21 -28.04
C LEU A 585 -28.56 -13.74 -28.38
N GLU A 586 -27.57 -12.88 -28.12
CA GLU A 586 -27.71 -11.45 -28.41
C GLU A 586 -27.64 -11.16 -29.91
N ASN A 587 -28.70 -10.54 -30.44
CA ASN A 587 -28.86 -10.24 -31.87
C ASN A 587 -27.73 -9.37 -32.45
N LYS A 588 -27.07 -8.60 -31.60
CA LYS A 588 -25.89 -7.82 -31.97
C LYS A 588 -24.80 -8.72 -32.58
N TYR A 589 -24.55 -9.88 -31.98
CA TYR A 589 -23.49 -10.81 -32.38
C TYR A 589 -23.99 -12.04 -33.14
N PHE A 590 -25.21 -12.50 -32.83
CA PHE A 590 -25.83 -13.69 -33.41
C PHE A 590 -27.00 -13.30 -34.32
N LYS A 591 -26.83 -13.40 -35.64
CA LYS A 591 -27.82 -13.00 -36.64
C LYS A 591 -28.85 -14.11 -36.87
N VAL A 592 -29.65 -14.37 -35.84
CA VAL A 592 -30.55 -15.53 -35.79
C VAL A 592 -32.02 -15.17 -35.53
N GLY A 593 -32.35 -13.88 -35.42
CA GLY A 593 -33.73 -13.40 -35.23
C GLY A 593 -33.81 -11.91 -34.88
N SER A 594 -34.87 -11.51 -34.15
CA SER A 594 -35.19 -10.09 -33.89
C SER A 594 -35.83 -9.83 -32.52
N GLY A 595 -35.31 -10.43 -31.44
CA GLY A 595 -35.78 -10.19 -30.07
C GLY A 595 -35.08 -9.02 -29.38
N THR A 596 -35.52 -8.71 -28.16
CA THR A 596 -34.87 -7.75 -27.24
C THR A 596 -34.74 -8.39 -25.86
N SER A 597 -33.81 -7.96 -25.00
CA SER A 597 -33.67 -8.48 -23.63
C SER A 597 -34.97 -8.41 -22.80
N SER A 598 -35.79 -7.38 -23.03
CA SER A 598 -37.10 -7.22 -22.38
C SER A 598 -38.23 -8.06 -22.99
N LYS A 599 -38.04 -8.55 -24.23
CA LYS A 599 -39.00 -9.40 -24.97
C LYS A 599 -38.23 -10.43 -25.81
N PRO A 600 -37.63 -11.45 -25.17
CA PRO A 600 -36.92 -12.50 -25.88
C PRO A 600 -37.85 -13.19 -26.88
N LYS A 601 -37.34 -13.48 -28.08
CA LYS A 601 -38.12 -14.18 -29.11
C LYS A 601 -37.50 -15.53 -29.40
N GLN A 602 -38.33 -16.56 -29.41
CA GLN A 602 -37.89 -17.90 -29.79
C GLN A 602 -37.26 -17.90 -31.18
N MET A 603 -36.17 -18.64 -31.33
CA MET A 603 -35.45 -18.76 -32.60
C MET A 603 -36.31 -19.45 -33.66
N ALA A 604 -36.23 -18.95 -34.90
CA ALA A 604 -36.89 -19.58 -36.04
C ALA A 604 -36.34 -20.99 -36.29
N SER A 605 -37.22 -21.96 -36.55
CA SER A 605 -36.82 -23.36 -36.76
C SER A 605 -35.85 -23.56 -37.92
N LYS A 606 -35.96 -22.74 -38.98
CA LYS A 606 -35.05 -22.75 -40.13
C LYS A 606 -33.62 -22.31 -39.81
N SER A 607 -33.40 -21.64 -38.67
CA SER A 607 -32.07 -21.18 -38.26
C SER A 607 -31.30 -22.21 -37.44
N PHE A 608 -31.90 -23.36 -37.12
CA PHE A 608 -31.33 -24.39 -36.27
C PHE A 608 -31.21 -25.72 -37.01
N TYR A 609 -30.01 -26.29 -36.99
CA TYR A 609 -29.77 -27.62 -37.54
C TYR A 609 -29.06 -28.55 -36.55
N LYS A 610 -29.57 -29.78 -36.45
CA LYS A 610 -28.95 -30.83 -35.67
C LYS A 610 -28.01 -31.64 -36.55
N GLY A 611 -26.71 -31.33 -36.49
CA GLY A 611 -25.69 -31.97 -37.30
C GLY A 611 -24.28 -31.52 -36.93
N VAL A 612 -23.30 -31.86 -37.77
CA VAL A 612 -21.89 -31.50 -37.56
C VAL A 612 -21.46 -30.27 -38.38
N LYS A 613 -22.31 -29.85 -39.33
CA LYS A 613 -22.15 -28.68 -40.20
C LYS A 613 -23.53 -28.20 -40.66
N ALA A 614 -23.64 -26.95 -41.13
CA ALA A 614 -24.86 -26.42 -41.72
C ALA A 614 -25.38 -27.30 -42.87
N HIS A 615 -26.70 -27.43 -42.98
CA HIS A 615 -27.40 -28.18 -44.00
C HIS A 615 -27.78 -27.32 -45.19
N ASP A 616 -28.25 -26.11 -44.94
CA ASP A 616 -28.66 -25.15 -45.96
C ASP A 616 -28.23 -23.71 -45.64
N ALA A 617 -28.78 -22.74 -46.38
CA ALA A 617 -28.44 -21.32 -46.31
C ALA A 617 -29.13 -20.54 -45.16
N ASP A 618 -30.08 -21.18 -44.47
CA ASP A 618 -30.82 -20.58 -43.36
C ASP A 618 -30.23 -20.96 -42.00
N ASP A 619 -29.51 -22.09 -41.91
CA ASP A 619 -28.90 -22.55 -40.66
C ASP A 619 -27.88 -21.55 -40.10
N ARG A 620 -28.03 -21.23 -38.81
CA ARG A 620 -27.11 -20.34 -38.09
C ARG A 620 -26.60 -20.96 -36.81
N VAL A 621 -27.40 -21.79 -36.13
CA VAL A 621 -27.00 -22.53 -34.93
C VAL A 621 -26.99 -24.03 -35.25
N ILE A 622 -25.83 -24.65 -35.12
CA ILE A 622 -25.62 -26.06 -35.44
C ILE A 622 -25.26 -26.82 -34.17
N TYR A 623 -26.00 -27.89 -33.86
CA TYR A 623 -25.76 -28.72 -32.68
C TYR A 623 -25.29 -30.13 -33.04
N ASP A 624 -24.02 -30.42 -32.73
CA ASP A 624 -23.46 -31.78 -32.80
C ASP A 624 -23.85 -32.54 -31.53
N SER A 625 -24.98 -33.25 -31.61
CA SER A 625 -25.49 -34.01 -30.46
C SER A 625 -24.61 -35.20 -30.07
N LYS A 626 -23.69 -35.67 -30.92
CA LYS A 626 -22.80 -36.78 -30.54
C LYS A 626 -21.68 -36.29 -29.63
N LYS A 627 -21.21 -35.07 -29.86
CA LYS A 627 -20.11 -34.45 -29.08
C LYS A 627 -20.59 -33.45 -28.04
N GLY A 628 -21.85 -33.04 -28.08
CA GLY A 628 -22.38 -31.98 -27.21
C GLY A 628 -21.75 -30.63 -27.56
N VAL A 629 -21.66 -30.29 -28.84
CA VAL A 629 -21.00 -29.03 -29.26
C VAL A 629 -21.98 -28.14 -30.00
N LEU A 630 -22.02 -26.88 -29.60
CA LEU A 630 -22.79 -25.84 -30.24
C LEU A 630 -21.87 -24.98 -31.12
N TYR A 631 -22.27 -24.81 -32.37
CA TYR A 631 -21.60 -23.97 -33.34
C TYR A 631 -22.53 -22.85 -33.82
N TYR A 632 -21.93 -21.73 -34.16
CA TYR A 632 -22.56 -20.63 -34.87
C TYR A 632 -21.95 -20.50 -36.27
N ASP A 633 -22.78 -20.50 -37.31
CA ASP A 633 -22.39 -20.20 -38.69
C ASP A 633 -22.76 -18.75 -39.03
N PRO A 634 -21.77 -17.83 -39.14
CA PRO A 634 -22.04 -16.42 -39.39
C PRO A 634 -22.58 -16.12 -40.79
N ASP A 635 -22.16 -16.87 -41.80
CA ASP A 635 -22.66 -16.70 -43.18
C ASP A 635 -23.91 -17.53 -43.41
N GLY A 636 -24.00 -18.64 -42.67
CA GLY A 636 -25.09 -19.58 -42.63
C GLY A 636 -25.38 -20.28 -43.94
N THR A 637 -24.38 -20.36 -44.81
CA THR A 637 -24.39 -21.11 -46.07
C THR A 637 -23.61 -22.41 -45.97
N GLY A 638 -22.96 -22.66 -44.82
CA GLY A 638 -22.01 -23.76 -44.63
C GLY A 638 -20.70 -23.60 -45.41
N SER A 639 -20.49 -22.46 -46.07
CA SER A 639 -19.30 -22.16 -46.88
C SER A 639 -18.15 -21.66 -46.01
N ALA A 640 -18.44 -20.80 -45.02
CA ALA A 640 -17.47 -20.38 -44.01
C ALA A 640 -17.29 -21.41 -42.89
N ALA A 641 -16.16 -21.29 -42.20
CA ALA A 641 -15.90 -22.09 -41.01
C ALA A 641 -16.86 -21.68 -39.87
N GLN A 642 -17.71 -22.60 -39.45
CA GLN A 642 -18.53 -22.45 -38.25
C GLN A 642 -17.67 -22.23 -37.00
N ILE A 643 -18.14 -21.36 -36.09
CA ILE A 643 -17.46 -20.98 -34.86
C ILE A 643 -18.04 -21.80 -33.71
N LYS A 644 -17.21 -22.55 -32.99
CA LYS A 644 -17.62 -23.19 -31.74
C LYS A 644 -17.91 -22.12 -30.69
N ILE A 645 -19.07 -22.17 -30.05
CA ILE A 645 -19.48 -21.19 -29.02
C ILE A 645 -19.68 -21.82 -27.65
N ALA A 646 -20.10 -23.08 -27.59
CA ALA A 646 -20.27 -23.78 -26.31
C ALA A 646 -20.06 -25.28 -26.43
N THR A 647 -19.77 -25.91 -25.30
CA THR A 647 -19.81 -27.35 -25.08
C THR A 647 -20.87 -27.65 -24.02
N LEU A 648 -21.63 -28.72 -24.24
CA LEU A 648 -22.69 -29.22 -23.38
C LEU A 648 -22.52 -30.74 -23.19
N SER A 649 -23.32 -31.31 -22.31
CA SER A 649 -23.44 -32.77 -22.21
C SER A 649 -23.83 -33.40 -23.56
N PRO A 650 -23.17 -34.49 -24.00
CA PRO A 650 -23.55 -35.19 -25.23
C PRO A 650 -24.95 -35.78 -25.17
N LYS A 651 -25.56 -35.99 -26.34
CA LYS A 651 -26.85 -36.67 -26.57
C LYS A 651 -28.09 -35.93 -26.07
N LEU A 652 -28.00 -34.63 -25.75
CA LEU A 652 -29.19 -33.82 -25.48
C LEU A 652 -30.11 -33.78 -26.72
N LYS A 653 -31.42 -33.71 -26.47
CA LYS A 653 -32.45 -33.67 -27.53
C LYS A 653 -32.82 -32.23 -27.89
N MET A 654 -31.80 -31.40 -28.11
CA MET A 654 -32.01 -29.97 -28.36
C MET A 654 -32.72 -29.71 -29.69
N THR A 655 -33.53 -28.65 -29.71
CA THR A 655 -34.27 -28.12 -30.86
C THR A 655 -34.16 -26.60 -30.92
N ASN A 656 -34.73 -25.97 -31.94
CA ASN A 656 -34.81 -24.51 -32.01
C ASN A 656 -35.56 -23.88 -30.82
N LYS A 657 -36.36 -24.66 -30.09
CA LYS A 657 -37.16 -24.16 -28.98
C LYS A 657 -36.35 -23.79 -27.74
N ASP A 658 -35.16 -24.37 -27.61
CA ASP A 658 -34.26 -24.13 -26.47
C ASP A 658 -33.47 -22.83 -26.65
N PHE A 659 -33.70 -22.11 -27.76
CA PHE A 659 -32.96 -20.90 -28.11
C PHE A 659 -33.89 -19.70 -28.24
N PHE A 660 -33.47 -18.59 -27.63
CA PHE A 660 -34.13 -17.29 -27.76
C PHE A 660 -33.14 -16.24 -28.21
N VAL A 661 -33.67 -15.22 -28.88
CA VAL A 661 -32.94 -14.06 -29.36
C VAL A 661 -33.28 -12.88 -28.46
N ILE A 662 -32.25 -12.17 -28.02
CA ILE A 662 -32.36 -10.95 -27.21
C ILE A 662 -31.66 -9.76 -27.83
#